data_AF-A0A3D2V1S5-F1
#
_entry.id   AF-A0A3D2V1S5-F1
#
_cell.length_a   1.000
_cell.length_b   1.000
_cell.length_c   1.000
_cell.angle_alpha   90.00
_cell.angle_beta   90.00
_cell.angle_gamma   90.00
#
_symmetry.space_group_name_H-M   'P 1'
#
loop_
_entity.id
_entity.type
_entity.pdbx_description
1 polymer ?
#
loop_
_entity_poly.entity_id
_entity_poly.type
_entity_poly.pdbx_seq_one_letter_code
_entity_poly.pdbx_strand_id
1 'polypeptide(L)'
;HNRVARFRAVSSPFFVRVYATEDLGQYRFVTFENAQLLGFKEISETTQFPTEDVARLGWQLAMAVQSVHEAGVTHGCISIDSIGIDEKSGYLSLFRDARQEDLLPSHLEESGAELRKADYLAPELAAAGAQPTVQTDIYAIGCCLYELACGQAPFSGSTISEKMQLHATQPLTALANAAVSEPLKQLITYMMAKNPSTRFQSVADVLGKLKLLLGDQVPTTSREVPSTEQAYQSVLAANATAPAVATPTASTSVSTAPASVPVAQPSAPQVSIVTDEPAEVDEQGNPIPKRPVSYTPKPPLLKNPFLYVGIGFVAILIFVGLSLMGGGNEVANKDPDNQTSSSENTNGKNDGEGTKGENPTGEGTDSETTSQDEVLGNQILIADDGTTPWASPTTGEPLSLEWCPPGAQLFISFRPASFSENEIADPTFQSLGPAFNSLMDQFQATAGFKLGEIDQLLVSMLSNDDAFPRTCVVIRLVEDLRADDIVEKWGDVAVEESDAGNIYSVDPWTMLIPKDTKSLFVMGDREDIDELVITGGNAPPVLRSMNMLRSVSDRDRHFTLLCVPGFLSTDLLQDSHQFYFGDPKRLRQPLEWLIGDGAEAISFSLHADDVMYMESRFVAGLTDQGDLLKDFVERLNEIPDSIEQFMIALNPPPYWARLAYRYHTMIRALVDQMRSGKENKLPVINFAVPLHATPNLIAGAELAIASEPGAAITVVTPTAMTPTNMDELLAYKSSVDIPQQDLEFAVKDIEDDIKESLPDLDFPFAIKIIGNDLRTDGITRNQAIRDYKATDVSLKEILTGLVLKANPDATEGPADPAQKLIWVIGPDPDDDSRQIILLTTRKAAETKEYELPSVFKTEE
;
A
#
# COMPACT_ATOMS: atom_id res chain seq x y z
N HIS A 1 7.87 15.67 -13.43
CA HIS A 1 8.60 14.64 -14.21
C HIS A 1 9.88 15.13 -14.89
N ASN A 2 9.89 16.20 -15.73
CA ASN A 2 11.13 16.74 -16.33
C ASN A 2 12.22 17.12 -15.31
N ARG A 3 11.81 17.63 -14.15
CA ARG A 3 12.72 18.02 -13.05
C ARG A 3 13.48 16.82 -12.46
N VAL A 4 12.79 15.71 -12.21
CA VAL A 4 13.39 14.48 -11.67
C VAL A 4 14.42 13.89 -12.65
N ALA A 5 14.07 13.83 -13.93
CA ALA A 5 14.99 13.36 -14.96
C ALA A 5 16.28 14.22 -15.03
N ARG A 6 16.14 15.55 -14.88
CA ARG A 6 17.28 16.47 -14.79
C ARG A 6 18.14 16.21 -13.54
N PHE A 7 17.53 15.98 -12.38
CA PHE A 7 18.29 15.62 -11.17
C PHE A 7 19.00 14.26 -11.27
N ARG A 8 18.39 13.25 -11.91
CA ARG A 8 19.05 11.96 -12.17
C ARG A 8 20.26 12.08 -13.10
N ALA A 9 20.28 13.10 -13.95
CA ALA A 9 21.38 13.39 -14.87
C ALA A 9 22.54 14.13 -14.19
N VAL A 10 22.35 14.69 -12.98
CA VAL A 10 23.42 15.35 -12.23
C VAL A 10 24.42 14.31 -11.78
N SER A 11 25.67 14.50 -12.20
CA SER A 11 26.81 13.68 -11.77
C SER A 11 27.85 14.61 -11.14
N SER A 12 28.01 14.51 -9.83
CA SER A 12 28.97 15.33 -9.09
C SER A 12 29.39 14.61 -7.80
N PRO A 13 30.68 14.65 -7.44
CA PRO A 13 31.14 14.11 -6.15
C PRO A 13 30.61 14.90 -4.94
N PHE A 14 30.04 16.09 -5.16
CA PHE A 14 29.52 16.97 -4.12
C PHE A 14 27.98 17.07 -4.14
N PHE A 15 27.29 16.27 -4.95
CA PHE A 15 25.83 16.21 -5.00
C PHE A 15 25.35 14.77 -4.80
N VAL A 16 24.42 14.55 -3.86
CA VAL A 16 23.87 13.21 -3.60
C VAL A 16 23.09 12.75 -4.82
N ARG A 17 23.51 11.64 -5.42
CA ARG A 17 22.89 11.15 -6.64
C ARG A 17 21.48 10.61 -6.37
N VAL A 18 20.51 11.06 -7.16
CA VAL A 18 19.17 10.50 -7.19
C VAL A 18 19.12 9.40 -8.25
N TYR A 19 18.80 8.17 -7.84
CA TYR A 19 18.69 7.02 -8.75
C TYR A 19 17.29 6.85 -9.30
N ALA A 20 16.30 6.86 -8.41
CA ALA A 20 14.91 6.61 -8.74
C ALA A 20 13.95 7.45 -7.90
N THR A 21 12.75 7.61 -8.44
CA THR A 21 11.57 8.13 -7.76
C THR A 21 10.49 7.15 -8.12
N GLU A 22 9.84 6.58 -7.12
CA GLU A 22 8.87 5.51 -7.29
C GLU A 22 7.56 5.95 -6.68
N ASP A 23 6.47 5.60 -7.34
CA ASP A 23 5.11 5.84 -6.90
C ASP A 23 4.40 4.49 -6.92
N LEU A 24 4.05 3.98 -5.74
CA LEU A 24 3.28 2.75 -5.53
C LEU A 24 1.81 3.06 -5.25
N GLY A 25 1.32 4.23 -5.66
CA GLY A 25 -0.02 4.71 -5.36
C GLY A 25 -0.11 5.25 -3.93
N GLN A 26 -0.08 4.36 -2.95
CA GLN A 26 -0.14 4.73 -1.52
C GLN A 26 1.15 5.36 -1.01
N TYR A 27 2.29 4.97 -1.58
CA TYR A 27 3.58 5.44 -1.14
C TYR A 27 4.40 6.00 -2.29
N ARG A 28 5.07 7.11 -2.02
CA ARG A 28 6.01 7.73 -2.96
C ARG A 28 7.38 7.78 -2.32
N PHE A 29 8.39 7.21 -2.98
CA PHE A 29 9.75 7.12 -2.47
C PHE A 29 10.77 7.73 -3.43
N VAL A 30 11.92 8.13 -2.89
CA VAL A 30 13.10 8.51 -3.67
C VAL A 30 14.24 7.61 -3.26
N THR A 31 14.87 6.97 -4.24
CA THR A 31 16.07 6.16 -4.06
C THR A 31 17.26 7.02 -4.41
N PHE A 32 18.17 7.20 -3.46
CA PHE A 32 19.36 8.03 -3.60
C PHE A 32 20.60 7.31 -3.05
N GLU A 33 21.77 7.87 -3.33
CA GLU A 33 23.05 7.36 -2.84
C GLU A 33 23.10 7.38 -1.30
N ASN A 34 23.27 6.21 -0.68
CA ASN A 34 23.52 6.12 0.76
C ASN A 34 24.98 6.50 1.07
N ALA A 35 25.23 7.80 1.14
CA ALA A 35 26.56 8.37 1.38
C ALA A 35 26.97 8.42 2.86
N GLN A 36 26.17 7.86 3.79
CA GLN A 36 26.41 7.88 5.25
C GLN A 36 26.85 9.27 5.75
N LEU A 37 26.09 10.30 5.35
CA LEU A 37 26.42 11.68 5.68
C LEU A 37 25.89 12.01 7.07
N LEU A 38 26.73 12.67 7.87
CA LEU A 38 26.28 13.30 9.10
C LEU A 38 25.66 14.67 8.75
N GLY A 39 24.58 15.01 9.45
CA GLY A 39 23.96 16.32 9.31
C GLY A 39 24.94 17.41 9.74
N PHE A 40 24.91 18.58 9.09
CA PHE A 40 25.84 19.67 9.42
C PHE A 40 25.82 20.05 10.93
N LYS A 41 24.64 19.98 11.58
CA LYS A 41 24.47 20.24 13.02
C LYS A 41 25.08 19.17 13.94
N GLU A 42 25.20 17.93 13.46
CA GLU A 42 25.71 16.81 14.26
C GLU A 42 27.24 16.84 14.38
N ILE A 43 27.92 17.49 13.43
CA ILE A 43 29.38 17.50 13.34
C ILE A 43 30.01 18.68 14.08
N SER A 44 29.24 19.74 14.34
CA SER A 44 29.81 20.98 14.87
C SER A 44 29.12 21.46 16.14
N GLU A 45 29.77 21.22 17.28
CA GLU A 45 29.59 22.03 18.51
C GLU A 45 30.12 23.46 18.31
N THR A 46 30.89 23.70 17.25
CA THR A 46 31.53 24.97 16.94
C THR A 46 30.53 25.89 16.24
N THR A 47 30.29 27.06 16.82
CA THR A 47 29.40 28.06 16.22
C THR A 47 30.04 28.82 15.07
N GLN A 48 31.37 28.91 14.93
CA GLN A 48 32.00 29.73 13.87
C GLN A 48 33.22 29.05 13.25
N PHE A 49 33.31 29.11 11.92
CA PHE A 49 34.39 28.45 11.16
C PHE A 49 35.50 29.42 10.75
N PRO A 50 36.78 28.97 10.75
CA PRO A 50 37.89 29.70 10.16
C PRO A 50 37.67 30.04 8.67
N THR A 51 38.30 31.11 8.20
CA THR A 51 38.19 31.58 6.80
C THR A 51 38.41 30.47 5.77
N GLU A 52 39.43 29.64 5.99
CA GLU A 52 39.82 28.57 5.07
C GLU A 52 38.75 27.48 4.98
N ASP A 53 38.12 27.14 6.11
CA ASP A 53 37.04 26.15 6.17
C ASP A 53 35.76 26.67 5.50
N VAL A 54 35.38 27.92 5.77
CA VAL A 54 34.23 28.56 5.11
C VAL A 54 34.45 28.63 3.59
N ALA A 55 35.65 29.03 3.14
CA ALA A 55 35.98 29.08 1.73
C ALA A 55 35.98 27.69 1.08
N ARG A 56 36.48 26.67 1.78
CA ARG A 56 36.54 25.27 1.29
C ARG A 56 35.14 24.68 1.15
N LEU A 57 34.31 24.79 2.19
CA LEU A 57 32.92 24.31 2.17
C LEU A 57 32.10 25.08 1.13
N GLY A 58 32.27 26.40 1.04
CA GLY A 58 31.63 27.21 0.01
C GLY A 58 32.02 26.79 -1.41
N TRP A 59 33.28 26.41 -1.61
CA TRP A 59 33.74 25.93 -2.91
C TRP A 59 33.10 24.58 -3.28
N GLN A 60 33.02 23.64 -2.34
CA GLN A 60 32.36 22.35 -2.55
C GLN A 60 30.86 22.50 -2.81
N LEU A 61 30.19 23.36 -2.04
CA LEU A 61 28.77 23.68 -2.24
C LEU A 61 28.53 24.32 -3.61
N ALA A 62 29.36 25.29 -4.02
CA ALA A 62 29.25 25.91 -5.33
C ALA A 62 29.54 24.90 -6.47
N MET A 63 30.45 23.94 -6.29
CA MET A 63 30.68 22.85 -7.24
C MET A 63 29.43 21.97 -7.41
N ALA A 64 28.76 21.61 -6.31
CA ALA A 64 27.52 20.84 -6.35
C ALA A 64 26.43 21.58 -7.13
N VAL A 65 26.22 22.86 -6.82
CA VAL A 65 25.19 23.69 -7.45
C VAL A 65 25.53 23.95 -8.93
N GLN A 66 26.80 24.11 -9.29
CA GLN A 66 27.20 24.22 -10.69
C GLN A 66 26.78 22.97 -11.49
N SER A 67 27.02 21.76 -10.97
CA SER A 67 26.59 20.53 -11.65
C SER A 67 25.07 20.44 -11.81
N VAL A 68 24.31 20.96 -10.85
CA VAL A 68 22.84 21.06 -10.92
C VAL A 68 22.42 22.03 -12.04
N HIS A 69 23.05 23.21 -12.10
CA HIS A 69 22.77 24.22 -13.15
C HIS A 69 23.17 23.74 -14.54
N GLU A 70 24.25 22.98 -14.68
CA GLU A 70 24.67 22.36 -15.94
C GLU A 70 23.67 21.32 -16.47
N ALA A 71 22.90 20.68 -15.58
CA ALA A 71 21.77 19.83 -15.93
C ALA A 71 20.48 20.60 -16.29
N GLY A 72 20.54 21.94 -16.34
CA GLY A 72 19.43 22.81 -16.73
C GLY A 72 18.31 22.89 -15.70
N VAL A 73 18.62 22.69 -14.41
CA VAL A 73 17.67 22.79 -13.31
C VAL A 73 18.29 23.62 -12.18
N THR A 74 17.47 24.31 -11.39
CA THR A 74 17.89 25.02 -10.17
C THR A 74 17.73 24.10 -8.96
N HIS A 75 18.55 24.31 -7.93
CA HIS A 75 18.40 23.54 -6.69
C HIS A 75 17.11 23.94 -5.98
N GLY A 76 16.89 25.25 -5.81
CA GLY A 76 15.62 25.83 -5.35
C GLY A 76 15.32 25.65 -3.86
N CYS A 77 16.24 25.07 -3.08
CA CYS A 77 16.05 24.84 -1.64
C CYS A 77 17.35 24.76 -0.81
N ILE A 78 18.41 25.46 -1.24
CA ILE A 78 19.72 25.37 -0.56
C ILE A 78 19.60 25.92 0.87
N SER A 79 19.98 25.10 1.85
CA SER A 79 20.05 25.46 3.27
C SER A 79 21.14 24.64 3.98
N ILE A 80 21.44 24.98 5.24
CA ILE A 80 22.37 24.18 6.05
C ILE A 80 21.86 22.76 6.29
N ASP A 81 20.53 22.56 6.30
CA ASP A 81 19.89 21.27 6.53
C ASP A 81 19.91 20.39 5.25
N SER A 82 20.11 20.99 4.07
CA SER A 82 20.34 20.26 2.80
C SER A 82 21.79 19.79 2.61
N ILE A 83 22.68 20.08 3.56
CA ILE A 83 24.11 19.82 3.48
C ILE A 83 24.48 18.68 4.43
N GLY A 84 25.04 17.61 3.88
CA GLY A 84 25.65 16.52 4.64
C GLY A 84 27.17 16.51 4.48
N ILE A 85 27.88 16.00 5.48
CA ILE A 85 29.33 15.82 5.42
C ILE A 85 29.66 14.35 5.67
N ASP A 86 30.54 13.82 4.83
CA ASP A 86 31.08 12.47 5.01
C ASP A 86 32.13 12.48 6.13
N GLU A 87 31.89 11.72 7.20
CA GLU A 87 32.76 11.63 8.37
C GLU A 87 34.18 11.15 8.02
N LYS A 88 34.33 10.29 7.01
CA LYS A 88 35.62 9.69 6.64
C LYS A 88 36.47 10.63 5.79
N SER A 89 35.83 11.37 4.89
CA SER A 89 36.53 12.22 3.92
C SER A 89 36.51 13.71 4.26
N GLY A 90 35.59 14.14 5.13
CA GLY A 90 35.36 15.55 5.44
C GLY A 90 34.77 16.36 4.28
N TYR A 91 34.30 15.70 3.22
CA TYR A 91 33.70 16.36 2.07
C TYR A 91 32.22 16.63 2.27
N LEU A 92 31.79 17.79 1.77
CA LEU A 92 30.40 18.21 1.70
C LEU A 92 29.68 17.53 0.53
N SER A 93 28.46 17.07 0.78
CA SER A 93 27.51 16.64 -0.24
C SER A 93 26.19 17.39 -0.05
N LEU A 94 25.70 17.99 -1.14
CA LEU A 94 24.42 18.67 -1.21
C LEU A 94 23.31 17.67 -1.56
N PHE A 95 22.20 17.73 -0.85
CA PHE A 95 21.04 16.86 -1.04
C PHE A 95 19.81 17.65 -1.54
N ARG A 96 19.06 17.03 -2.45
CA ARG A 96 17.75 17.50 -2.90
C ARG A 96 16.77 16.34 -3.04
N ASP A 97 15.62 16.41 -2.36
CA ASP A 97 14.47 15.57 -2.75
C ASP A 97 13.93 16.09 -4.10
N ALA A 98 14.12 15.29 -5.15
CA ALA A 98 13.73 15.63 -6.52
C ALA A 98 12.21 15.75 -6.73
N ARG A 99 11.38 15.28 -5.78
CA ARG A 99 9.92 15.40 -5.81
C ARG A 99 9.42 16.65 -5.11
N GLN A 100 10.19 17.23 -4.20
CA GLN A 100 9.79 18.44 -3.52
C GLN A 100 9.66 19.58 -4.52
N GLU A 101 8.58 20.34 -4.38
CA GLU A 101 8.42 21.58 -5.13
C GLU A 101 9.51 22.59 -4.77
N ASP A 102 9.65 23.58 -5.63
CA ASP A 102 10.52 24.72 -5.35
C ASP A 102 10.07 25.44 -4.07
N LEU A 103 11.03 25.81 -3.21
CA LEU A 103 10.69 26.49 -1.97
C LEU A 103 10.29 27.94 -2.27
N LEU A 104 8.99 28.19 -2.16
CA LEU A 104 8.40 29.52 -2.21
C LEU A 104 7.86 29.89 -0.82
N PRO A 105 7.89 31.18 -0.43
CA PRO A 105 7.33 31.62 0.85
C PRO A 105 5.87 31.20 1.07
N SER A 106 5.08 31.10 -0.01
CA SER A 106 3.67 30.66 0.03
C SER A 106 3.48 29.19 0.37
N HIS A 107 4.52 28.35 0.24
CA HIS A 107 4.44 26.90 0.45
C HIS A 107 4.99 26.48 1.82
N LEU A 108 5.43 27.44 2.64
CA LEU A 108 6.06 27.19 3.93
C LEU A 108 5.06 27.43 5.07
N GLU A 109 5.11 26.55 6.07
CA GLU A 109 4.35 26.71 7.31
C GLU A 109 5.11 27.56 8.34
N GLU A 110 4.38 28.30 9.18
CA GLU A 110 4.94 29.13 10.25
C GLU A 110 5.33 28.31 11.50
N SER A 111 5.91 27.13 11.34
CA SER A 111 6.36 26.30 12.46
C SER A 111 7.59 25.44 12.16
N GLY A 112 8.32 25.07 13.21
CA GLY A 112 9.38 24.06 13.18
C GLY A 112 10.46 24.28 12.12
N ALA A 113 10.73 23.23 11.34
CA ALA A 113 11.78 23.21 10.33
C ALA A 113 11.44 24.02 9.06
N GLU A 114 10.16 24.16 8.71
CA GLU A 114 9.72 24.93 7.53
C GLU A 114 10.00 26.43 7.70
N LEU A 115 9.74 26.97 8.89
CA LEU A 115 10.09 28.36 9.23
C LEU A 115 11.60 28.63 9.10
N ARG A 116 12.45 27.63 9.40
CA ARG A 116 13.92 27.76 9.28
C ARG A 116 14.38 27.82 7.82
N LYS A 117 13.69 27.15 6.89
CA LYS A 117 14.04 27.22 5.45
C LYS A 117 13.92 28.64 4.89
N ALA A 118 13.03 29.46 5.45
CA ALA A 118 12.88 30.87 5.08
C ALA A 118 14.13 31.73 5.35
N ASP A 119 15.05 31.28 6.21
CA ASP A 119 16.30 31.99 6.53
C ASP A 119 17.30 32.05 5.36
N TYR A 120 17.05 31.27 4.30
CA TYR A 120 17.93 31.13 3.14
C TYR A 120 17.29 31.64 1.84
N LEU A 121 16.03 32.10 1.88
CA LEU A 121 15.30 32.52 0.69
C LEU A 121 15.73 33.91 0.19
N ALA A 122 15.83 34.03 -1.13
CA ALA A 122 16.16 35.29 -1.79
C ALA A 122 14.95 36.23 -1.78
N PRO A 123 15.13 37.55 -1.54
CA PRO A 123 14.02 38.49 -1.34
C PRO A 123 13.06 38.60 -2.52
N GLU A 124 13.53 38.36 -3.75
CA GLU A 124 12.70 38.37 -4.96
C GLU A 124 11.66 37.23 -5.02
N LEU A 125 11.84 36.15 -4.24
CA LEU A 125 10.88 35.04 -4.18
C LEU A 125 9.58 35.41 -3.46
N ALA A 126 9.53 36.56 -2.78
CA ALA A 126 8.30 37.07 -2.17
C ALA A 126 7.30 37.63 -3.20
N ALA A 127 7.71 37.83 -4.46
CA ALA A 127 6.81 38.31 -5.51
C ALA A 127 5.88 37.18 -5.99
N ALA A 128 4.62 37.53 -6.28
CA ALA A 128 3.64 36.58 -6.80
C ALA A 128 4.13 35.99 -8.14
N GLY A 129 4.10 34.65 -8.26
CA GLY A 129 4.54 33.92 -9.44
C GLY A 129 6.06 33.85 -9.63
N ALA A 130 6.87 34.28 -8.66
CA ALA A 130 8.32 34.12 -8.70
C ALA A 130 8.71 32.63 -8.68
N GLN A 131 9.80 32.30 -9.37
CA GLN A 131 10.35 30.95 -9.43
C GLN A 131 11.86 31.00 -9.13
N PRO A 132 12.45 29.94 -8.53
CA PRO A 132 13.89 29.91 -8.30
C PRO A 132 14.71 30.03 -9.58
N THR A 133 15.78 30.80 -9.50
CA THR A 133 16.72 31.08 -10.59
C THR A 133 18.16 30.78 -10.14
N VAL A 134 19.11 30.89 -11.07
CA VAL A 134 20.54 30.82 -10.74
C VAL A 134 20.91 31.86 -9.66
N GLN A 135 20.33 33.06 -9.74
CA GLN A 135 20.61 34.15 -8.80
C GLN A 135 20.00 33.90 -7.42
N THR A 136 18.91 33.14 -7.31
CA THR A 136 18.33 32.76 -6.01
C THR A 136 19.19 31.69 -5.34
N ASP A 137 19.70 30.71 -6.10
CA ASP A 137 20.64 29.71 -5.56
C ASP A 137 21.95 30.36 -5.08
N ILE A 138 22.48 31.34 -5.83
CA ILE A 138 23.67 32.11 -5.42
C ILE A 138 23.43 32.86 -4.11
N TYR A 139 22.23 33.43 -3.93
CA TYR A 139 21.87 34.09 -2.67
C TYR A 139 21.84 33.10 -1.51
N ALA A 140 21.23 31.93 -1.70
CA ALA A 140 21.14 30.89 -0.69
C ALA A 140 22.51 30.30 -0.31
N ILE A 141 23.43 30.13 -1.27
CA ILE A 141 24.84 29.81 -0.99
C ILE A 141 25.46 30.90 -0.11
N GLY A 142 25.19 32.17 -0.41
CA GLY A 142 25.64 33.31 0.40
C GLY A 142 25.13 33.25 1.84
N CYS A 143 23.85 32.92 2.04
CA CYS A 143 23.27 32.71 3.37
C CYS A 143 23.96 31.59 4.13
N CYS A 144 24.25 30.46 3.48
CA CYS A 144 24.99 29.36 4.10
C CYS A 144 26.39 29.80 4.53
N LEU A 145 27.13 30.48 3.66
CA LEU A 145 28.48 30.98 3.99
C LEU A 145 28.46 32.03 5.11
N TYR A 146 27.43 32.87 5.16
CA TYR A 146 27.21 33.80 6.25
C TYR A 146 27.04 33.05 7.57
N GLU A 147 26.19 32.02 7.62
CA GLU A 147 25.94 31.24 8.83
C GLU A 147 27.19 30.49 9.28
N LEU A 148 27.98 29.94 8.35
CA LEU A 148 29.28 29.33 8.67
C LEU A 148 30.27 30.33 9.27
N ALA A 149 30.27 31.58 8.78
CA ALA A 149 31.17 32.63 9.24
C ALA A 149 30.73 33.27 10.57
N CYS A 150 29.42 33.39 10.81
CA CYS A 150 28.86 34.16 11.93
C CYS A 150 28.25 33.27 13.04
N GLY A 151 27.91 32.03 12.72
CA GLY A 151 27.28 31.04 13.61
C GLY A 151 25.78 31.14 13.78
N GLN A 152 25.14 31.99 12.98
CA GLN A 152 23.71 32.18 12.98
C GLN A 152 23.27 32.62 11.59
N ALA A 153 22.01 32.35 11.27
CA ALA A 153 21.41 32.79 10.02
C ALA A 153 21.50 34.33 9.82
N PRO A 154 21.45 34.82 8.57
CA PRO A 154 21.55 36.25 8.26
C PRO A 154 20.56 37.14 9.00
N PHE A 155 19.29 36.72 9.06
CA PHE A 155 18.20 37.50 9.64
C PHE A 155 17.29 36.58 10.45
N SER A 156 17.06 36.91 11.71
CA SER A 156 16.20 36.14 12.61
C SER A 156 14.82 36.80 12.73
N GLY A 157 13.89 36.41 11.86
CA GLY A 157 12.47 36.80 11.95
C GLY A 157 11.61 35.74 12.63
N SER A 158 10.50 36.16 13.24
CA SER A 158 9.53 35.27 13.90
C SER A 158 8.51 34.67 12.94
N THR A 159 8.24 35.34 11.81
CA THR A 159 7.31 34.91 10.75
C THR A 159 8.01 34.89 9.40
N ILE A 160 7.45 34.16 8.42
CA ILE A 160 8.01 34.09 7.06
C ILE A 160 8.00 35.48 6.41
N SER A 161 6.90 36.21 6.55
CA SER A 161 6.76 37.58 6.01
C SER A 161 7.81 38.53 6.57
N GLU A 162 8.04 38.48 7.90
CA GLU A 162 9.08 39.27 8.55
C GLU A 162 10.48 38.91 8.06
N LYS A 163 10.79 37.61 7.92
CA LYS A 163 12.06 37.15 7.37
C LYS A 163 12.27 37.69 5.95
N MET A 164 11.28 37.57 5.07
CA MET A 164 11.37 38.09 3.70
C MET A 164 11.59 39.62 3.67
N GLN A 165 10.93 40.36 4.55
CA GLN A 165 11.12 41.81 4.68
C GLN A 165 12.56 42.14 5.14
N LEU A 166 13.10 41.42 6.11
CA LEU A 166 14.47 41.59 6.58
C LEU A 166 15.47 41.25 5.47
N HIS A 167 15.25 40.14 4.75
CA HIS A 167 16.03 39.75 3.58
C HIS A 167 16.01 40.82 2.49
N ALA A 168 14.94 41.61 2.36
CA ALA A 168 14.85 42.71 1.39
C ALA A 168 15.51 44.02 1.84
N THR A 169 15.51 44.32 3.15
CA THR A 169 15.80 45.68 3.65
C THR A 169 17.05 45.79 4.53
N GLN A 170 17.37 44.75 5.31
CA GLN A 170 18.38 44.85 6.37
C GLN A 170 19.81 44.60 5.84
N PRO A 171 20.81 45.42 6.25
CA PRO A 171 22.22 45.18 5.95
C PRO A 171 22.84 44.04 6.78
N LEU A 172 23.91 43.43 6.26
CA LEU A 172 24.66 42.33 6.89
C LEU A 172 25.65 42.82 7.97
N THR A 173 25.14 43.40 9.06
CA THR A 173 25.99 44.04 10.08
C THR A 173 26.87 43.06 10.85
N ALA A 174 26.41 41.83 11.13
CA ALA A 174 27.20 40.86 11.89
C ALA A 174 28.41 40.34 11.09
N LEU A 175 28.29 40.23 9.77
CA LEU A 175 29.39 39.82 8.89
C LEU A 175 30.60 40.76 8.97
N ALA A 176 30.36 42.06 9.18
CA ALA A 176 31.44 43.03 9.35
C ALA A 176 32.36 42.68 10.54
N ASN A 177 31.78 42.14 11.61
CA ASN A 177 32.47 41.76 12.84
C ASN A 177 32.95 40.29 12.86
N ALA A 178 32.60 39.49 11.85
CA ALA A 178 32.99 38.09 11.79
C ALA A 178 34.53 37.93 11.69
N ALA A 179 35.06 36.88 12.32
CA ALA A 179 36.49 36.56 12.36
C ALA A 179 37.03 35.94 11.05
N VAL A 180 36.45 36.30 9.91
CA VAL A 180 36.84 35.84 8.58
C VAL A 180 37.54 36.93 7.77
N SER A 181 38.30 36.53 6.74
CA SER A 181 39.05 37.49 5.91
C SER A 181 38.15 38.48 5.17
N GLU A 182 38.65 39.70 4.97
CA GLU A 182 37.93 40.77 4.26
C GLU A 182 37.51 40.38 2.83
N PRO A 183 38.35 39.69 2.02
CA PRO A 183 37.92 39.18 0.72
C PRO A 183 36.72 38.22 0.77
N LEU A 184 36.63 37.37 1.80
CA LEU A 184 35.50 36.47 1.97
C LEU A 184 34.22 37.23 2.39
N LYS A 185 34.34 38.24 3.26
CA LYS A 185 33.22 39.13 3.61
C LYS A 185 32.65 39.83 2.39
N GLN A 186 33.52 40.34 1.52
CA GLN A 186 33.12 40.99 0.28
C GLN A 186 32.40 40.00 -0.64
N LEU A 187 32.93 38.79 -0.81
CA LEU A 187 32.30 37.75 -1.62
C LEU A 187 30.88 37.43 -1.14
N ILE A 188 30.70 37.16 0.16
CA ILE A 188 29.39 36.87 0.76
C ILE A 188 28.43 38.07 0.54
N THR A 189 28.92 39.29 0.72
CA THR A 189 28.13 40.51 0.50
C THR A 189 27.65 40.64 -0.95
N TYR A 190 28.48 40.30 -1.93
CA TYR A 190 28.10 40.31 -3.35
C TYR A 190 27.08 39.22 -3.69
N MET A 191 27.23 38.02 -3.13
CA MET A 191 26.28 36.92 -3.32
C MET A 191 24.90 37.24 -2.73
N MET A 192 24.88 37.95 -1.60
CA MET A 192 23.66 38.34 -0.89
C MET A 192 23.13 39.74 -1.24
N ALA A 193 23.55 40.31 -2.39
CA ALA A 193 23.06 41.60 -2.84
C ALA A 193 21.53 41.55 -3.02
N LYS A 194 20.81 42.58 -2.56
CA LYS A 194 19.34 42.57 -2.55
C LYS A 194 18.76 42.52 -3.98
N ASN A 195 19.39 43.22 -4.91
CA ASN A 195 19.04 43.20 -6.32
C ASN A 195 19.75 42.01 -7.03
N PRO A 196 19.02 41.07 -7.64
CA PRO A 196 19.60 39.91 -8.34
C PRO A 196 20.58 40.28 -9.46
N SER A 197 20.36 41.41 -10.13
CA SER A 197 21.26 41.89 -11.20
C SER A 197 22.64 42.35 -10.70
N THR A 198 22.77 42.61 -9.40
CA THR A 198 24.04 43.00 -8.76
C THR A 198 24.85 41.78 -8.30
N ARG A 199 24.22 40.60 -8.22
CA ARG A 199 24.88 39.34 -7.84
C ARG A 199 25.69 38.81 -9.02
N PHE A 200 26.47 37.76 -8.75
CA PHE A 200 27.08 36.94 -9.79
C PHE A 200 25.98 36.36 -10.71
N GLN A 201 26.26 36.32 -12.01
CA GLN A 201 25.31 35.82 -13.00
C GLN A 201 25.51 34.32 -13.28
N SER A 202 26.59 33.73 -12.76
CA SER A 202 26.85 32.30 -12.82
C SER A 202 27.53 31.80 -11.53
N VAL A 203 27.28 30.54 -11.17
CA VAL A 203 27.98 29.88 -10.05
C VAL A 203 29.46 29.66 -10.38
N ALA A 204 29.81 29.55 -11.66
CA ALA A 204 31.19 29.48 -12.13
C ALA A 204 32.02 30.72 -11.72
N ASP A 205 31.41 31.91 -11.72
CA ASP A 205 32.07 33.14 -11.24
C ASP A 205 32.37 33.08 -9.75
N VAL A 206 31.42 32.55 -8.96
CA VAL A 206 31.57 32.34 -7.50
C VAL A 206 32.71 31.37 -7.23
N LEU A 207 32.77 30.25 -7.97
CA LEU A 207 33.85 29.27 -7.88
C LEU A 207 35.21 29.86 -8.22
N GLY A 208 35.29 30.71 -9.25
CA GLY A 208 36.50 31.43 -9.60
C GLY A 208 37.01 32.31 -8.46
N LYS A 209 36.12 32.99 -7.74
CA LYS A 209 36.47 33.81 -6.57
C LYS A 209 36.88 32.98 -5.37
N LEU A 210 36.15 31.92 -5.04
CA LEU A 210 36.49 31.01 -3.93
C LEU A 210 37.83 30.32 -4.17
N LYS A 211 38.12 29.94 -5.41
CA LYS A 211 39.42 29.35 -5.79
C LYS A 211 40.60 30.29 -5.51
N LEU A 212 40.43 31.59 -5.77
CA LEU A 212 41.45 32.58 -5.47
C LEU A 212 41.70 32.75 -3.96
N LEU A 213 40.68 32.52 -3.12
CA LEU A 213 40.80 32.56 -1.66
C LEU A 213 41.50 31.32 -1.10
N LEU A 214 41.32 30.15 -1.75
CA LEU A 214 41.92 28.88 -1.34
C LEU A 214 43.37 28.71 -1.83
N GLY A 215 43.77 29.36 -2.93
CA GLY A 215 45.13 29.25 -3.46
C GLY A 215 45.49 27.81 -3.87
N ASP A 216 46.58 27.27 -3.33
CA ASP A 216 47.02 25.88 -3.59
C ASP A 216 46.24 24.84 -2.76
N GLN A 217 45.36 25.27 -1.83
CA GLN A 217 44.55 24.41 -0.97
C GLN A 217 43.21 23.99 -1.62
N VAL A 218 43.09 24.10 -2.95
CA VAL A 218 41.88 23.67 -3.65
C VAL A 218 41.75 22.16 -3.48
N PRO A 219 40.63 21.65 -2.92
CA PRO A 219 40.44 20.22 -2.79
C PRO A 219 40.55 19.53 -4.15
N THR A 220 41.36 18.48 -4.25
CA THR A 220 41.46 17.68 -5.47
C THR A 220 40.07 17.12 -5.79
N THR A 221 39.55 17.39 -7.00
CA THR A 221 38.22 16.96 -7.48
C THR A 221 38.02 15.45 -7.56
N SER A 222 39.03 14.65 -7.21
CA SER A 222 38.99 13.20 -7.26
C SER A 222 38.50 12.63 -5.92
N ARG A 223 37.20 12.73 -5.66
CA ARG A 223 36.54 11.81 -4.72
C ARG A 223 36.56 10.43 -5.39
N GLU A 224 37.12 9.42 -4.74
CA GLU A 224 36.99 8.04 -5.21
C GLU A 224 35.50 7.71 -5.23
N VAL A 225 34.97 7.42 -6.42
CA VAL A 225 33.60 6.92 -6.58
C VAL A 225 33.52 5.58 -5.86
N PRO A 226 32.60 5.39 -4.89
CA PRO A 226 32.47 4.12 -4.18
C PRO A 226 32.36 2.94 -5.14
N SER A 227 32.98 1.80 -4.80
CA SER A 227 32.95 0.60 -5.65
C SER A 227 31.54 0.10 -5.94
N THR A 228 30.59 0.36 -5.04
CA THR A 228 29.15 0.09 -5.18
C THR A 228 28.51 0.93 -6.29
N GLU A 229 28.87 2.21 -6.41
CA GLU A 229 28.41 3.10 -7.48
C GLU A 229 28.99 2.66 -8.83
N GLN A 230 30.27 2.30 -8.88
CA GLN A 230 30.87 1.75 -10.11
C GLN A 230 30.19 0.44 -10.56
N ALA A 231 29.91 -0.45 -9.62
CA ALA A 231 29.17 -1.68 -9.90
C ALA A 231 27.75 -1.39 -10.39
N TYR A 232 27.03 -0.45 -9.75
CA TYR A 232 25.70 -0.04 -10.17
C TYR A 232 25.68 0.62 -11.56
N GLN A 233 26.63 1.52 -11.85
CA GLN A 233 26.80 2.11 -13.18
C GLN A 233 27.08 1.06 -14.25
N SER A 234 27.88 0.04 -13.93
CA SER A 234 28.13 -1.06 -14.87
C SER A 234 26.87 -1.88 -15.16
N VAL A 235 26.00 -2.06 -14.17
CA VAL A 235 24.70 -2.73 -14.33
C VAL A 235 23.71 -1.87 -15.12
N LEU A 236 23.62 -0.57 -14.83
CA LEU A 236 22.78 0.36 -15.59
C LEU A 236 23.23 0.47 -17.05
N ALA A 237 24.53 0.57 -17.30
CA ALA A 237 25.08 0.59 -18.65
C ALA A 237 24.81 -0.74 -19.37
N ALA A 238 24.97 -1.89 -18.69
CA ALA A 238 24.62 -3.18 -19.25
C ALA A 238 23.13 -3.27 -19.62
N ASN A 239 22.23 -2.74 -18.78
CA ASN A 239 20.79 -2.72 -19.03
C ASN A 239 20.38 -1.73 -20.14
N ALA A 240 21.08 -0.60 -20.28
CA ALA A 240 20.84 0.38 -21.34
C ALA A 240 21.36 -0.09 -22.72
N THR A 241 22.35 -0.99 -22.74
CA THR A 241 22.92 -1.56 -23.97
C THR A 241 22.30 -2.89 -24.37
N ALA A 242 21.39 -3.44 -23.55
CA ALA A 242 20.60 -4.61 -23.92
C ALA A 242 19.67 -4.22 -25.07
N PRO A 243 19.80 -4.81 -26.27
CA PRO A 243 18.84 -4.55 -27.34
C PRO A 243 17.45 -4.94 -26.85
N ALA A 244 16.47 -4.05 -27.02
CA ALA A 244 15.07 -4.30 -26.75
C ALA A 244 14.73 -5.69 -27.28
N VAL A 245 14.29 -6.58 -26.38
CA VAL A 245 13.94 -7.96 -26.71
C VAL A 245 12.89 -7.89 -27.82
N ALA A 246 13.34 -8.19 -29.05
CA ALA A 246 12.46 -8.36 -30.18
C ALA A 246 11.47 -9.47 -29.80
N THR A 247 10.18 -9.15 -29.93
CA THR A 247 9.07 -10.08 -29.81
C THR A 247 9.43 -11.38 -30.55
N PRO A 248 9.41 -12.56 -29.90
CA PRO A 248 9.75 -13.78 -30.59
C PRO A 248 8.65 -14.10 -31.59
N THR A 249 8.94 -13.86 -32.87
CA THR A 249 8.16 -14.42 -33.97
C THR A 249 8.42 -15.93 -33.97
N ALA A 250 7.36 -16.71 -33.82
CA ALA A 250 7.41 -18.15 -33.91
C ALA A 250 7.96 -18.59 -35.29
N SER A 251 9.04 -19.38 -35.31
CA SER A 251 9.02 -20.78 -35.77
C SER A 251 10.42 -21.34 -36.11
N THR A 252 10.59 -22.59 -35.66
CA THR A 252 11.34 -23.70 -36.28
C THR A 252 12.85 -23.92 -36.07
N SER A 253 13.11 -25.05 -35.40
CA SER A 253 14.09 -26.13 -35.66
C SER A 253 15.48 -26.11 -35.02
N VAL A 254 15.58 -26.92 -33.96
CA VAL A 254 16.58 -27.97 -33.62
C VAL A 254 18.07 -27.72 -33.92
N SER A 255 18.91 -27.67 -32.87
CA SER A 255 20.13 -28.51 -32.78
C SER A 255 20.70 -28.57 -31.36
N THR A 256 21.12 -29.76 -30.98
CA THR A 256 21.54 -30.24 -29.65
C THR A 256 23.00 -29.94 -29.30
N ALA A 257 23.28 -29.47 -28.09
CA ALA A 257 24.46 -29.84 -27.27
C ALA A 257 24.40 -29.21 -25.86
N PRO A 258 24.43 -29.98 -24.75
CA PRO A 258 24.64 -29.43 -23.41
C PRO A 258 26.12 -29.49 -23.01
N ALA A 259 26.65 -28.37 -22.52
CA ALA A 259 27.89 -28.33 -21.73
C ALA A 259 27.50 -28.14 -20.26
N SER A 260 27.78 -29.16 -19.45
CA SER A 260 27.50 -29.24 -18.02
C SER A 260 28.64 -28.67 -17.18
N VAL A 261 28.30 -27.98 -16.09
CA VAL A 261 29.14 -27.83 -14.89
C VAL A 261 28.29 -28.28 -13.69
N PRO A 262 28.81 -29.14 -12.79
CA PRO A 262 27.97 -29.91 -11.86
C PRO A 262 27.78 -29.23 -10.51
N VAL A 263 26.57 -29.31 -9.95
CA VAL A 263 26.32 -29.20 -8.51
C VAL A 263 26.09 -30.62 -7.98
N ALA A 264 26.86 -31.01 -6.98
CA ALA A 264 26.88 -32.36 -6.42
C ALA A 264 25.67 -32.60 -5.50
N GLN A 265 24.86 -33.62 -5.82
CA GLN A 265 23.97 -34.29 -4.86
C GLN A 265 24.66 -35.56 -4.33
N PRO A 266 24.50 -35.92 -3.04
CA PRO A 266 24.93 -37.22 -2.53
C PRO A 266 24.01 -38.33 -3.04
N SER A 267 24.61 -39.42 -3.51
CA SER A 267 23.93 -40.60 -4.05
C SER A 267 23.66 -41.66 -2.99
N ALA A 268 22.51 -42.33 -3.07
CA ALA A 268 22.30 -43.72 -2.62
C ALA A 268 21.08 -44.32 -3.37
N PRO A 269 20.89 -45.65 -3.40
CA PRO A 269 21.23 -46.53 -4.52
C PRO A 269 20.02 -46.95 -5.38
N GLN A 270 20.27 -47.31 -6.64
CA GLN A 270 19.27 -47.90 -7.53
C GLN A 270 18.93 -49.33 -7.13
N VAL A 271 17.63 -49.60 -6.98
CA VAL A 271 17.06 -50.95 -7.07
C VAL A 271 16.09 -50.96 -8.24
N SER A 272 16.39 -51.79 -9.25
CA SER A 272 15.47 -52.10 -10.34
C SER A 272 14.47 -53.14 -9.88
N ILE A 273 13.17 -52.84 -9.96
CA ILE A 273 12.13 -53.86 -9.98
C ILE A 273 11.30 -53.62 -11.25
N VAL A 274 11.36 -54.61 -12.13
CA VAL A 274 10.45 -54.79 -13.26
C VAL A 274 9.16 -55.37 -12.70
N THR A 275 8.03 -54.71 -12.94
CA THR A 275 6.72 -55.37 -12.86
C THR A 275 5.82 -54.81 -13.95
N ASP A 276 5.50 -55.68 -14.91
CA ASP A 276 4.39 -55.54 -15.85
C ASP A 276 3.07 -55.43 -15.08
N GLU A 277 2.20 -54.50 -15.46
CA GLU A 277 0.78 -54.53 -15.12
C GLU A 277 -0.07 -54.37 -16.42
N PRO A 278 -1.06 -55.24 -16.68
CA PRO A 278 -1.74 -55.31 -17.98
C PRO A 278 -2.91 -54.32 -18.11
N ALA A 279 -3.15 -53.87 -19.34
CA ALA A 279 -4.27 -52.99 -19.71
C ALA A 279 -5.64 -53.66 -19.50
N GLU A 280 -6.60 -52.91 -18.93
CA GLU A 280 -8.00 -53.35 -18.81
C GLU A 280 -8.67 -53.51 -20.19
N VAL A 281 -9.30 -54.67 -20.39
CA VAL A 281 -10.10 -55.07 -21.56
C VAL A 281 -11.52 -55.40 -21.09
N ASP A 282 -12.50 -55.13 -21.94
CA ASP A 282 -13.91 -55.45 -21.66
C ASP A 282 -14.22 -56.97 -21.75
N GLU A 283 -15.44 -57.38 -21.39
CA GLU A 283 -15.90 -58.79 -21.41
C GLU A 283 -15.90 -59.45 -22.81
N GLN A 284 -15.53 -58.72 -23.88
CA GLN A 284 -15.29 -59.28 -25.22
C GLN A 284 -13.83 -59.13 -25.70
N GLY A 285 -12.91 -58.69 -24.84
CA GLY A 285 -11.47 -58.66 -25.11
C GLY A 285 -10.99 -57.49 -25.97
N ASN A 286 -11.75 -56.40 -26.08
CA ASN A 286 -11.32 -55.21 -26.80
C ASN A 286 -10.80 -54.12 -25.84
N PRO A 287 -9.74 -53.37 -26.21
CA PRO A 287 -9.23 -52.27 -25.40
C PRO A 287 -10.23 -51.10 -25.38
N ILE A 288 -10.57 -50.62 -24.18
CA ILE A 288 -11.54 -49.53 -24.00
C ILE A 288 -10.89 -48.21 -24.47
N PRO A 289 -11.42 -47.52 -25.50
CA PRO A 289 -10.88 -46.23 -25.92
C PRO A 289 -11.24 -45.14 -24.90
N LYS A 290 -10.23 -44.55 -24.25
CA LYS A 290 -10.38 -43.33 -23.45
C LYS A 290 -10.89 -42.21 -24.36
N ARG A 291 -12.09 -41.66 -24.08
CA ARG A 291 -12.66 -40.54 -24.83
C ARG A 291 -11.75 -39.30 -24.72
N PRO A 292 -11.49 -38.57 -25.82
CA PRO A 292 -10.82 -37.28 -25.73
C PRO A 292 -11.74 -36.29 -25.01
N VAL A 293 -11.25 -35.70 -23.92
CA VAL A 293 -11.92 -34.60 -23.23
C VAL A 293 -11.87 -33.40 -24.18
N SER A 294 -13.02 -32.98 -24.70
CA SER A 294 -13.14 -31.76 -25.50
C SER A 294 -12.93 -30.56 -24.58
N TYR A 295 -11.77 -29.92 -24.69
CA TYR A 295 -11.51 -28.63 -24.05
C TYR A 295 -12.33 -27.55 -24.75
N THR A 296 -13.45 -27.16 -24.15
CA THR A 296 -14.11 -25.89 -24.48
C THR A 296 -13.41 -24.79 -23.68
N PRO A 297 -12.77 -23.79 -24.29
CA PRO A 297 -12.26 -22.65 -23.54
C PRO A 297 -13.46 -21.92 -22.90
N LYS A 298 -13.45 -21.82 -21.57
CA LYS A 298 -14.37 -20.95 -20.82
C LYS A 298 -14.05 -19.48 -21.15
N PRO A 299 -15.04 -18.59 -21.21
CA PRO A 299 -14.81 -17.16 -21.44
C PRO A 299 -13.99 -16.54 -20.30
N PRO A 300 -13.29 -15.41 -20.54
CA PRO A 300 -12.39 -14.81 -19.56
C PRO A 300 -13.18 -14.34 -18.34
N LEU A 301 -12.87 -14.89 -17.17
CA LEU A 301 -13.47 -14.52 -15.89
C LEU A 301 -12.61 -13.43 -15.22
N LEU A 302 -13.26 -12.26 -15.02
CA LEU A 302 -12.95 -11.08 -14.18
C LEU A 302 -11.62 -10.31 -14.38
N LYS A 303 -11.75 -8.98 -14.26
CA LYS A 303 -10.74 -7.95 -14.58
C LYS A 303 -9.60 -7.81 -13.57
N ASN A 304 -9.59 -8.51 -12.43
CA ASN A 304 -8.63 -8.29 -11.34
C ASN A 304 -8.17 -9.63 -10.70
N PRO A 305 -7.08 -10.26 -11.18
CA PRO A 305 -6.58 -11.55 -10.68
C PRO A 305 -5.59 -11.38 -9.51
N PHE A 306 -5.91 -10.50 -8.55
CA PHE A 306 -4.95 -10.09 -7.52
C PHE A 306 -4.92 -11.06 -6.35
N LEU A 307 -3.73 -11.53 -6.01
CA LEU A 307 -3.39 -11.98 -4.66
C LEU A 307 -3.92 -13.34 -4.20
N TYR A 308 -3.34 -14.44 -4.67
CA TYR A 308 -3.90 -15.75 -4.36
C TYR A 308 -3.16 -16.59 -3.28
N VAL A 309 -1.88 -16.45 -2.92
CA VAL A 309 -1.25 -17.33 -1.88
C VAL A 309 -0.69 -16.60 -0.65
N GLY A 310 -0.86 -15.28 -0.56
CA GLY A 310 -0.52 -14.53 0.66
C GLY A 310 -1.65 -14.41 1.69
N ILE A 311 -2.87 -14.82 1.34
CA ILE A 311 -4.12 -14.40 2.02
C ILE A 311 -4.20 -14.91 3.45
N GLY A 312 -3.65 -16.07 3.78
CA GLY A 312 -3.60 -16.49 5.18
C GLY A 312 -2.75 -15.52 5.97
N PHE A 313 -1.43 -15.63 5.82
CA PHE A 313 -0.45 -15.03 6.72
C PHE A 313 -0.39 -13.49 6.72
N VAL A 314 -0.50 -12.86 5.54
CA VAL A 314 -0.44 -11.40 5.45
C VAL A 314 -1.73 -10.80 5.95
N ALA A 315 -2.90 -11.22 5.45
CA ALA A 315 -4.19 -10.74 5.95
C ALA A 315 -4.31 -10.91 7.47
N ILE A 316 -3.75 -11.99 8.02
CA ILE A 316 -3.72 -12.30 9.45
C ILE A 316 -2.96 -11.29 10.31
N LEU A 317 -1.74 -10.89 9.92
CA LEU A 317 -0.98 -9.89 10.67
C LEU A 317 -1.49 -8.47 10.37
N ILE A 318 -2.01 -8.26 9.16
CA ILE A 318 -2.82 -7.09 8.80
C ILE A 318 -4.01 -6.96 9.78
N PHE A 319 -4.75 -8.05 10.06
CA PHE A 319 -5.93 -8.09 10.93
C PHE A 319 -5.61 -7.86 12.41
N VAL A 320 -4.48 -8.35 12.91
CA VAL A 320 -3.99 -8.01 14.26
C VAL A 320 -3.74 -6.51 14.36
N GLY A 321 -3.16 -5.89 13.32
CA GLY A 321 -2.94 -4.46 13.32
C GLY A 321 -4.25 -3.65 13.33
N LEU A 322 -5.17 -3.97 12.44
CA LEU A 322 -6.44 -3.26 12.30
C LEU A 322 -7.33 -3.28 13.54
N SER A 323 -7.28 -4.38 14.27
CA SER A 323 -7.97 -4.57 15.54
C SER A 323 -7.56 -3.55 16.61
N LEU A 324 -6.40 -2.94 16.46
CA LEU A 324 -5.84 -1.99 17.40
C LEU A 324 -6.19 -0.53 17.03
N MET A 325 -6.96 -0.32 15.94
CA MET A 325 -7.45 1.01 15.49
C MET A 325 -8.85 1.35 16.01
N GLY A 326 -9.59 0.40 16.60
CA GLY A 326 -11.02 0.53 16.94
C GLY A 326 -11.44 1.61 17.96
N GLY A 327 -10.53 2.46 18.47
CA GLY A 327 -10.85 3.47 19.49
C GLY A 327 -11.23 4.88 18.98
N GLY A 328 -11.28 5.14 17.68
CA GLY A 328 -11.55 6.50 17.16
C GLY A 328 -13.01 6.73 16.74
N ASN A 329 -13.84 7.33 17.60
CA ASN A 329 -15.24 7.65 17.27
C ASN A 329 -15.37 9.02 16.55
N GLU A 330 -15.97 9.05 15.35
CA GLU A 330 -16.55 10.25 14.74
C GLU A 330 -18.04 10.37 15.12
N VAL A 331 -18.39 11.51 15.71
CA VAL A 331 -19.70 11.81 16.30
C VAL A 331 -20.72 12.20 15.22
N ALA A 332 -21.88 11.52 15.16
CA ALA A 332 -23.10 12.06 14.56
C ALA A 332 -24.34 11.72 15.39
N ASN A 333 -24.91 12.76 15.98
CA ASN A 333 -26.04 12.80 16.89
C ASN A 333 -27.39 12.71 16.14
N LYS A 334 -28.35 11.86 16.58
CA LYS A 334 -29.79 12.18 16.59
C LYS A 334 -30.68 11.20 17.37
N ASP A 335 -31.66 11.82 18.03
CA ASP A 335 -32.53 11.38 19.11
C ASP A 335 -33.45 10.15 18.91
N PRO A 336 -33.93 9.56 20.03
CA PRO A 336 -34.78 8.38 20.07
C PRO A 336 -36.28 8.71 20.13
N ASP A 337 -37.11 7.87 19.51
CA ASP A 337 -38.46 7.55 19.97
C ASP A 337 -39.09 6.50 19.04
N ASN A 338 -39.46 5.33 19.57
CA ASN A 338 -40.86 5.02 19.86
C ASN A 338 -41.04 3.54 20.27
N GLN A 339 -41.80 3.37 21.34
CA GLN A 339 -42.26 2.11 21.90
C GLN A 339 -43.22 1.39 20.94
N THR A 340 -43.21 0.05 20.93
CA THR A 340 -44.43 -0.70 21.30
C THR A 340 -44.17 -2.19 21.55
N SER A 341 -44.61 -2.60 22.73
CA SER A 341 -44.94 -3.94 23.21
C SER A 341 -45.68 -4.85 22.24
N SER A 342 -45.47 -6.18 22.33
CA SER A 342 -46.43 -7.06 23.03
C SER A 342 -46.17 -8.57 22.83
N SER A 343 -46.51 -9.30 23.91
CA SER A 343 -47.13 -10.63 23.92
C SER A 343 -46.25 -11.87 24.11
N GLU A 344 -46.17 -12.25 25.39
CA GLU A 344 -46.23 -13.61 25.94
C GLU A 344 -46.79 -14.68 25.00
N ASN A 345 -46.15 -15.87 24.97
CA ASN A 345 -46.90 -17.09 25.24
C ASN A 345 -46.05 -18.24 25.79
N THR A 346 -46.71 -19.00 26.63
CA THR A 346 -46.21 -19.94 27.64
C THR A 346 -45.97 -21.37 27.16
N ASN A 347 -45.16 -22.08 27.96
CA ASN A 347 -45.26 -23.49 28.37
C ASN A 347 -44.84 -24.60 27.40
N GLY A 348 -43.99 -25.49 27.91
CA GLY A 348 -43.75 -26.80 27.30
C GLY A 348 -42.63 -27.62 27.96
N LYS A 349 -42.82 -27.98 29.22
CA LYS A 349 -41.98 -28.91 30.02
C LYS A 349 -41.90 -30.30 29.38
N ASN A 350 -40.72 -30.93 29.38
CA ASN A 350 -40.57 -32.34 29.78
C ASN A 350 -39.11 -32.77 29.97
N ASP A 351 -38.90 -33.45 31.10
CA ASP A 351 -37.69 -34.06 31.62
C ASP A 351 -37.33 -35.37 30.89
N GLY A 352 -36.07 -35.82 31.03
CA GLY A 352 -35.67 -37.18 30.66
C GLY A 352 -34.17 -37.47 30.83
N GLU A 353 -33.78 -37.88 32.04
CA GLU A 353 -32.49 -38.52 32.40
C GLU A 353 -32.17 -39.80 31.62
N GLY A 354 -30.88 -40.19 31.57
CA GLY A 354 -30.52 -41.59 31.26
C GLY A 354 -29.06 -41.94 30.92
N THR A 355 -28.16 -41.85 31.90
CA THR A 355 -26.97 -42.68 32.23
C THR A 355 -26.31 -43.68 31.24
N LYS A 356 -24.96 -43.51 31.13
CA LYS A 356 -23.81 -44.43 31.24
C LYS A 356 -23.95 -45.97 31.06
N GLY A 357 -22.95 -46.56 30.38
CA GLY A 357 -22.55 -47.97 30.50
C GLY A 357 -21.10 -48.22 30.05
N GLU A 358 -20.32 -48.92 30.89
CA GLU A 358 -18.91 -49.31 30.72
C GLU A 358 -18.73 -50.67 29.97
N ASN A 359 -17.53 -50.81 29.37
CA ASN A 359 -16.68 -51.98 28.99
C ASN A 359 -17.06 -53.42 29.46
N PRO A 360 -16.58 -54.54 28.82
CA PRO A 360 -15.13 -54.85 28.74
C PRO A 360 -14.57 -55.83 27.64
N THR A 361 -13.24 -55.78 27.48
CA THR A 361 -12.19 -56.82 27.22
C THR A 361 -12.36 -58.01 26.25
N GLY A 362 -11.31 -58.24 25.44
CA GLY A 362 -10.90 -59.54 24.89
C GLY A 362 -9.46 -59.53 24.35
N GLU A 363 -8.60 -60.43 24.88
CA GLU A 363 -7.20 -60.69 24.47
C GLU A 363 -7.11 -61.68 23.28
N GLY A 364 -6.00 -61.64 22.51
CA GLY A 364 -5.56 -62.77 21.66
C GLY A 364 -4.56 -62.49 20.51
N THR A 365 -3.27 -62.34 20.84
CA THR A 365 -2.02 -62.88 20.19
C THR A 365 -1.70 -62.80 18.67
N ASP A 366 -0.52 -62.19 18.43
CA ASP A 366 0.64 -62.55 17.57
C ASP A 366 0.63 -62.40 16.02
N SER A 367 1.42 -61.44 15.50
CA SER A 367 2.74 -61.69 14.86
C SER A 367 3.35 -60.40 14.27
N GLU A 368 4.68 -60.29 14.39
CA GLU A 368 5.54 -59.13 14.17
C GLU A 368 5.72 -58.71 12.69
N THR A 369 5.74 -57.40 12.41
CA THR A 369 6.91 -56.72 11.80
C THR A 369 6.82 -55.21 12.07
N THR A 370 7.72 -54.69 12.90
CA THR A 370 7.67 -53.33 13.44
C THR A 370 8.41 -52.34 12.53
N SER A 371 7.68 -51.53 11.76
CA SER A 371 8.05 -50.12 11.62
C SER A 371 7.45 -49.44 12.84
N GLN A 372 8.30 -48.91 13.72
CA GLN A 372 7.81 -48.19 14.90
C GLN A 372 7.22 -46.86 14.43
N ASP A 373 5.92 -46.84 14.16
CA ASP A 373 5.15 -45.61 14.11
C ASP A 373 5.24 -44.99 15.52
N GLU A 374 5.97 -43.89 15.66
CA GLU A 374 5.99 -43.15 16.92
C GLU A 374 4.59 -42.54 17.15
N VAL A 375 4.02 -42.83 18.32
CA VAL A 375 2.71 -42.30 18.71
C VAL A 375 2.93 -40.96 19.42
N LEU A 376 2.50 -39.86 18.80
CA LEU A 376 2.50 -38.53 19.38
C LEU A 376 1.07 -38.18 19.79
N GLY A 377 0.75 -38.39 21.07
CA GLY A 377 -0.60 -38.24 21.60
C GLY A 377 -1.58 -39.27 21.02
N ASN A 378 -2.58 -38.80 20.25
CA ASN A 378 -3.57 -39.64 19.54
C ASN A 378 -3.24 -39.84 18.05
N GLN A 379 -2.08 -39.38 17.59
CA GLN A 379 -1.68 -39.45 16.18
C GLN A 379 -0.65 -40.57 15.96
N ILE A 380 -0.78 -41.26 14.82
CA ILE A 380 0.17 -42.26 14.34
C ILE A 380 1.05 -41.56 13.31
N LEU A 381 2.35 -41.43 13.57
CA LEU A 381 3.29 -40.88 12.61
C LEU A 381 3.58 -41.92 11.53
N ILE A 382 3.33 -41.55 10.27
CA ILE A 382 3.61 -42.37 9.10
C ILE A 382 4.79 -41.73 8.37
N ALA A 383 5.65 -42.54 7.75
CA ALA A 383 6.67 -42.02 6.85
C ALA A 383 6.03 -41.20 5.71
N ASP A 384 6.67 -40.10 5.29
CA ASP A 384 6.13 -39.19 4.28
C ASP A 384 5.77 -39.95 2.99
N ASP A 385 4.47 -40.12 2.78
CA ASP A 385 3.86 -40.76 1.61
C ASP A 385 3.47 -39.74 0.52
N GLY A 386 3.73 -38.45 0.77
CA GLY A 386 3.41 -37.34 -0.13
C GLY A 386 1.93 -36.93 -0.14
N THR A 387 1.06 -37.54 0.66
CA THR A 387 -0.40 -37.32 0.60
C THR A 387 -1.05 -37.11 1.97
N THR A 388 -0.56 -37.78 3.01
CA THR A 388 -1.09 -37.70 4.37
C THR A 388 -0.81 -36.30 4.94
N PRO A 389 -1.76 -35.68 5.66
CA PRO A 389 -1.55 -34.40 6.33
C PRO A 389 -0.30 -34.42 7.21
N TRP A 390 0.45 -33.32 7.20
CA TRP A 390 1.60 -33.15 8.10
C TRP A 390 1.15 -33.25 9.56
N ALA A 391 1.97 -33.88 10.39
CA ALA A 391 1.69 -33.91 11.83
C ALA A 391 1.76 -32.50 12.42
N SER A 392 0.82 -32.21 13.31
CA SER A 392 0.79 -30.96 14.07
C SER A 392 2.05 -30.85 14.96
N PRO A 393 2.81 -29.74 14.90
CA PRO A 393 4.03 -29.60 15.71
C PRO A 393 3.76 -29.39 17.21
N THR A 394 2.57 -28.87 17.56
CA THR A 394 2.14 -28.68 18.95
C THR A 394 0.88 -29.48 19.27
N THR A 395 0.58 -29.63 20.56
CA THR A 395 -0.61 -30.34 21.06
C THR A 395 -1.22 -29.60 22.25
N GLY A 396 -1.39 -28.27 22.11
CA GLY A 396 -1.94 -27.43 23.16
C GLY A 396 -3.44 -27.63 23.35
N GLU A 397 -3.96 -27.05 24.44
CA GLU A 397 -5.40 -27.04 24.70
C GLU A 397 -6.16 -26.18 23.68
N PRO A 398 -7.48 -26.39 23.50
CA PRO A 398 -8.32 -25.52 22.71
C PRO A 398 -8.22 -24.04 23.11
N LEU A 399 -8.37 -23.14 22.14
CA LEU A 399 -8.39 -21.71 22.40
C LEU A 399 -9.49 -21.35 23.43
N SER A 400 -9.07 -20.70 24.51
CA SER A 400 -9.98 -20.14 25.52
C SER A 400 -10.49 -18.78 25.04
N LEU A 401 -11.81 -18.60 25.09
CA LEU A 401 -12.48 -17.33 24.75
C LEU A 401 -12.99 -16.59 26.00
N GLU A 402 -12.46 -16.93 27.17
CA GLU A 402 -12.73 -16.18 28.39
C GLU A 402 -12.32 -14.72 28.21
N TRP A 403 -13.12 -13.81 28.78
CA TRP A 403 -12.95 -12.37 28.67
C TRP A 403 -13.15 -11.80 27.25
N CYS A 404 -13.74 -12.56 26.33
CA CYS A 404 -14.24 -12.03 25.06
C CYS A 404 -15.74 -11.69 25.15
N PRO A 405 -16.18 -10.56 24.58
CA PRO A 405 -17.60 -10.20 24.54
C PRO A 405 -18.39 -11.17 23.63
N PRO A 406 -19.68 -11.40 23.94
CA PRO A 406 -20.56 -12.21 23.10
C PRO A 406 -20.85 -11.53 21.76
N GLY A 407 -21.19 -12.35 20.74
CA GLY A 407 -21.50 -11.84 19.40
C GLY A 407 -20.29 -11.64 18.49
N ALA A 408 -19.06 -11.80 18.99
CA ALA A 408 -17.87 -11.78 18.16
C ALA A 408 -17.89 -12.88 17.08
N GLN A 409 -17.60 -12.48 15.84
CA GLN A 409 -17.62 -13.36 14.66
C GLN A 409 -16.23 -13.64 14.10
N LEU A 410 -15.21 -12.97 14.64
CA LEU A 410 -13.81 -13.17 14.32
C LEU A 410 -12.99 -13.14 15.60
N PHE A 411 -12.11 -14.13 15.74
CA PHE A 411 -11.15 -14.25 16.82
C PHE A 411 -9.75 -14.46 16.24
N ILE A 412 -8.78 -13.74 16.78
CA ILE A 412 -7.38 -13.86 16.43
C ILE A 412 -6.57 -14.06 17.71
N SER A 413 -5.85 -15.17 17.80
CA SER A 413 -4.85 -15.38 18.83
C SER A 413 -3.45 -15.25 18.23
N PHE A 414 -2.57 -14.50 18.90
CA PHE A 414 -1.16 -14.36 18.54
C PHE A 414 -0.29 -14.49 19.80
N ARG A 415 0.84 -15.19 19.72
CA ARG A 415 1.79 -15.39 20.83
C ARG A 415 3.13 -14.71 20.52
N PRO A 416 3.23 -13.38 20.68
CA PRO A 416 4.37 -12.61 20.21
C PRO A 416 5.67 -12.94 20.94
N ALA A 417 5.66 -13.18 22.25
CA ALA A 417 6.87 -13.52 22.99
C ALA A 417 7.51 -14.82 22.45
N SER A 418 6.73 -15.90 22.38
CA SER A 418 7.17 -17.19 21.83
C SER A 418 7.59 -17.09 20.36
N PHE A 419 6.85 -16.34 19.54
CA PHE A 419 7.23 -16.12 18.14
C PHE A 419 8.57 -15.38 18.03
N SER A 420 8.84 -14.42 18.91
CA SER A 420 10.06 -13.60 18.93
C SER A 420 11.32 -14.38 19.31
N GLU A 421 11.20 -15.59 19.86
CA GLU A 421 12.34 -16.49 20.11
C GLU A 421 12.93 -17.07 18.80
N ASN A 422 12.17 -17.02 17.71
CA ASN A 422 12.60 -17.50 16.40
C ASN A 422 13.48 -16.48 15.68
N GLU A 423 14.53 -16.96 15.00
CA GLU A 423 15.45 -16.10 14.23
C GLU A 423 14.78 -15.37 13.05
N ILE A 424 13.60 -15.82 12.61
CA ILE A 424 12.83 -15.18 11.55
C ILE A 424 11.89 -14.06 12.03
N ALA A 425 11.74 -13.84 13.33
CA ALA A 425 10.77 -12.90 13.88
C ALA A 425 11.01 -11.47 13.39
N ASP A 426 12.21 -10.93 13.61
CA ASP A 426 12.59 -9.57 13.18
C ASP A 426 12.42 -9.37 11.66
N PRO A 427 12.97 -10.24 10.78
CA PRO A 427 12.69 -10.16 9.34
C PRO A 427 11.21 -10.25 8.98
N THR A 428 10.42 -11.04 9.72
CA THR A 428 8.98 -11.21 9.48
C THR A 428 8.22 -9.93 9.78
N PHE A 429 8.47 -9.30 10.93
CA PHE A 429 7.84 -8.01 11.27
C PHE A 429 8.25 -6.91 10.29
N GLN A 430 9.53 -6.85 9.90
CA GLN A 430 10.02 -5.89 8.90
C GLN A 430 9.34 -6.08 7.54
N SER A 431 9.00 -7.32 7.17
CA SER A 431 8.35 -7.64 5.90
C SER A 431 6.90 -7.15 5.80
N LEU A 432 6.27 -6.75 6.91
CA LEU A 432 4.92 -6.18 6.95
C LEU A 432 4.90 -4.67 6.70
N GLY A 433 6.08 -4.06 6.52
CA GLY A 433 6.22 -2.66 6.14
C GLY A 433 6.12 -1.66 7.31
N PRO A 434 6.42 -0.38 7.03
CA PRO A 434 6.56 0.66 8.06
C PRO A 434 5.22 1.05 8.72
N ALA A 435 4.10 0.96 8.00
CA ALA A 435 2.79 1.26 8.55
C ALA A 435 2.39 0.27 9.65
N PHE A 436 2.64 -1.03 9.43
CA PHE A 436 2.45 -2.05 10.46
C PHE A 436 3.34 -1.80 11.69
N ASN A 437 4.62 -1.45 11.48
CA ASN A 437 5.53 -1.12 12.58
C ASN A 437 5.01 0.07 13.40
N SER A 438 4.52 1.11 12.72
CA SER A 438 3.99 2.32 13.37
C SER A 438 2.74 2.01 14.20
N LEU A 439 1.86 1.15 13.67
CA LEU A 439 0.69 0.66 14.38
C LEU A 439 1.09 -0.17 15.61
N MET A 440 2.07 -1.06 15.46
CA MET A 440 2.54 -1.88 16.57
C MET A 440 3.19 -1.03 17.67
N ASP A 441 3.95 0.01 17.30
CA ASP A 441 4.53 0.96 18.24
C ASP A 441 3.44 1.72 19.00
N GLN A 442 2.38 2.16 18.33
CA GLN A 442 1.22 2.80 18.97
C GLN A 442 0.53 1.84 19.95
N PHE A 443 0.32 0.58 19.55
CA PHE A 443 -0.26 -0.42 20.44
C PHE A 443 0.59 -0.66 21.68
N GLN A 444 1.90 -0.89 21.52
CA GLN A 444 2.80 -1.12 22.66
C GLN A 444 2.85 0.10 23.59
N ALA A 445 2.78 1.31 23.03
CA ALA A 445 2.72 2.54 23.82
C ALA A 445 1.43 2.65 24.64
N THR A 446 0.29 2.30 24.05
CA THR A 446 -1.02 2.35 24.71
C THR A 446 -1.20 1.22 25.72
N ALA A 447 -0.83 -0.02 25.35
CA ALA A 447 -0.91 -1.19 26.23
C ALA A 447 0.11 -1.11 27.38
N GLY A 448 1.25 -0.45 27.16
CA GLY A 448 2.33 -0.29 28.13
C GLY A 448 3.36 -1.43 28.16
N PHE A 449 3.27 -2.37 27.22
CA PHE A 449 4.10 -3.58 27.14
C PHE A 449 4.63 -3.80 25.73
N LYS A 450 5.88 -4.25 25.63
CA LYS A 450 6.47 -4.70 24.36
C LYS A 450 5.91 -6.06 23.96
N LEU A 451 5.95 -6.38 22.67
CA LEU A 451 5.54 -7.67 22.14
C LEU A 451 6.23 -8.86 22.82
N GLY A 452 7.52 -8.74 23.16
CA GLY A 452 8.26 -9.78 23.89
C GLY A 452 7.81 -10.01 25.34
N GLU A 453 7.03 -9.10 25.92
CA GLU A 453 6.48 -9.21 27.29
C GLU A 453 5.07 -9.84 27.30
N ILE A 454 4.50 -10.09 26.12
CA ILE A 454 3.14 -10.58 25.94
C ILE A 454 3.17 -12.05 25.50
N ASP A 455 2.65 -12.94 26.34
CA ASP A 455 2.53 -14.36 26.02
C ASP A 455 1.42 -14.61 25.00
N GLN A 456 0.28 -13.94 25.15
CA GLN A 456 -0.87 -14.11 24.26
C GLN A 456 -1.65 -12.80 24.09
N LEU A 457 -1.90 -12.44 22.84
CA LEU A 457 -2.93 -11.52 22.41
C LEU A 457 -4.11 -12.34 21.90
N LEU A 458 -5.30 -12.12 22.43
CA LEU A 458 -6.54 -12.68 21.89
C LEU A 458 -7.49 -11.52 21.55
N VAL A 459 -7.63 -11.29 20.26
CA VAL A 459 -8.49 -10.25 19.70
C VAL A 459 -9.83 -10.88 19.31
N SER A 460 -10.91 -10.19 19.62
CA SER A 460 -12.26 -10.50 19.18
C SER A 460 -12.89 -9.28 18.51
N MET A 461 -13.54 -9.49 17.36
CA MET A 461 -14.21 -8.42 16.61
C MET A 461 -15.71 -8.69 16.48
N LEU A 462 -16.49 -7.62 16.65
CA LEU A 462 -17.94 -7.61 16.60
C LEU A 462 -18.41 -6.64 15.51
N SER A 463 -19.55 -6.95 14.88
CA SER A 463 -20.18 -6.03 13.95
C SER A 463 -20.58 -4.74 14.66
N ASN A 464 -20.56 -3.62 13.92
CA ASN A 464 -20.80 -2.29 14.45
C ASN A 464 -21.60 -1.43 13.45
N ASP A 465 -22.74 -1.95 12.97
CA ASP A 465 -23.74 -1.21 12.17
C ASP A 465 -23.13 -0.21 11.15
N ASP A 466 -22.56 -0.75 10.06
CA ASP A 466 -21.86 -0.03 8.97
C ASP A 466 -20.56 0.73 9.36
N ALA A 467 -20.21 0.80 10.65
CA ALA A 467 -18.92 1.31 11.13
C ALA A 467 -17.88 0.20 11.30
N PHE A 468 -16.62 0.60 11.54
CA PHE A 468 -15.53 -0.34 11.74
C PHE A 468 -15.84 -1.29 12.91
N PRO A 469 -15.57 -2.61 12.77
CA PRO A 469 -15.87 -3.58 13.81
C PRO A 469 -15.34 -3.18 15.19
N ARG A 470 -16.22 -3.23 16.20
CA ARG A 470 -15.81 -3.04 17.60
C ARG A 470 -14.83 -4.13 17.96
N THR A 471 -13.79 -3.75 18.69
CA THR A 471 -12.68 -4.66 18.96
C THR A 471 -12.39 -4.74 20.44
N CYS A 472 -12.23 -5.97 20.93
CA CYS A 472 -11.80 -6.26 22.28
C CYS A 472 -10.57 -7.17 22.25
N VAL A 473 -9.58 -6.86 23.07
CA VAL A 473 -8.27 -7.51 23.11
C VAL A 473 -7.98 -7.99 24.53
N VAL A 474 -7.91 -9.30 24.71
CA VAL A 474 -7.45 -9.94 25.94
C VAL A 474 -5.94 -10.13 25.86
N ILE A 475 -5.20 -9.56 26.80
CA ILE A 475 -3.74 -9.57 26.84
C ILE A 475 -3.30 -10.41 28.04
N ARG A 476 -2.48 -11.43 27.77
CA ARG A 476 -1.81 -12.25 28.77
C ARG A 476 -0.32 -12.02 28.70
N LEU A 477 0.28 -11.67 29.83
CA LEU A 477 1.69 -11.34 29.96
C LEU A 477 2.51 -12.59 30.27
N VAL A 478 3.79 -12.56 29.87
CA VAL A 478 4.76 -13.62 30.21
C VAL A 478 5.05 -13.63 31.71
N GLU A 479 5.21 -12.45 32.31
CA GLU A 479 5.49 -12.30 33.74
C GLU A 479 4.21 -12.10 34.54
N ASP A 480 4.11 -12.79 35.69
CA ASP A 480 3.06 -12.61 36.68
C ASP A 480 3.20 -11.26 37.42
N LEU A 481 2.67 -10.21 36.80
CA LEU A 481 2.60 -8.87 37.39
C LEU A 481 1.33 -8.68 38.24
N ARG A 482 1.43 -7.84 39.28
CA ARG A 482 0.27 -7.40 40.07
C ARG A 482 -0.44 -6.26 39.34
N ALA A 483 -1.71 -6.03 39.66
CA ALA A 483 -2.49 -4.94 39.08
C ALA A 483 -1.79 -3.57 39.20
N ASP A 484 -1.23 -3.24 40.36
CA ASP A 484 -0.50 -1.98 40.57
C ASP A 484 0.70 -1.82 39.62
N ASP A 485 1.41 -2.91 39.33
CA ASP A 485 2.60 -2.89 38.47
C ASP A 485 2.20 -2.72 36.98
N ILE A 486 1.01 -3.20 36.60
CA ILE A 486 0.41 -2.98 35.27
C ILE A 486 -0.05 -1.53 35.14
N VAL A 487 -0.77 -1.01 36.14
CA VAL A 487 -1.32 0.36 36.13
C VAL A 487 -0.21 1.41 36.09
N GLU A 488 0.95 1.15 36.72
CA GLU A 488 2.12 2.03 36.66
C GLU A 488 2.56 2.32 35.20
N LYS A 489 2.32 1.39 34.26
CA LYS A 489 2.62 1.58 32.84
C LYS A 489 1.70 2.60 32.16
N TRP A 490 0.46 2.77 32.65
CA TRP A 490 -0.52 3.68 32.09
C TRP A 490 -0.48 5.08 32.74
N GLY A 491 0.22 5.23 33.86
CA GLY A 491 0.38 6.49 34.56
C GLY A 491 -0.81 6.86 35.45
N ASP A 492 -1.19 8.13 35.48
CA ASP A 492 -2.29 8.64 36.31
C ASP A 492 -3.63 8.45 35.58
N VAL A 493 -4.26 7.30 35.80
CA VAL A 493 -5.51 6.89 35.16
C VAL A 493 -6.66 6.78 36.16
N ALA A 494 -7.84 7.21 35.75
CA ALA A 494 -9.04 7.08 36.57
C ALA A 494 -9.43 5.60 36.72
N VAL A 495 -9.84 5.20 37.93
CA VAL A 495 -10.24 3.82 38.25
C VAL A 495 -11.70 3.77 38.70
N GLU A 496 -12.41 2.76 38.21
CA GLU A 496 -13.77 2.38 38.63
C GLU A 496 -13.76 0.93 39.10
N GLU A 497 -14.20 0.68 40.33
CA GLU A 497 -14.29 -0.67 40.89
C GLU A 497 -15.57 -1.37 40.41
N SER A 498 -15.45 -2.62 39.98
CA SER A 498 -16.58 -3.48 39.61
C SER A 498 -16.54 -4.85 40.30
N ASP A 499 -17.59 -5.64 40.13
CA ASP A 499 -17.63 -7.00 40.67
C ASP A 499 -16.61 -7.93 40.01
N ALA A 500 -16.33 -7.74 38.71
CA ALA A 500 -15.42 -8.59 37.93
C ALA A 500 -13.94 -8.12 37.95
N GLY A 501 -13.67 -6.86 38.29
CA GLY A 501 -12.33 -6.27 38.18
C GLY A 501 -12.32 -4.76 38.35
N ASN A 502 -11.14 -4.15 38.19
CA ASN A 502 -11.00 -2.70 38.14
C ASN A 502 -10.96 -2.23 36.69
N ILE A 503 -11.75 -1.21 36.37
CA ILE A 503 -11.86 -0.59 35.06
C ILE A 503 -11.05 0.70 35.06
N TYR A 504 -10.27 0.94 34.00
CA TYR A 504 -9.45 2.13 33.82
C TYR A 504 -9.71 2.78 32.46
N SER A 505 -9.69 4.11 32.42
CA SER A 505 -9.83 4.86 31.15
C SER A 505 -8.46 5.29 30.64
N VAL A 506 -8.05 4.74 29.50
CA VAL A 506 -6.77 5.00 28.83
C VAL A 506 -7.07 5.38 27.38
N ASP A 507 -7.33 6.67 27.13
CA ASP A 507 -7.78 7.19 25.83
C ASP A 507 -6.98 6.60 24.65
N PRO A 508 -7.64 6.03 23.62
CA PRO A 508 -9.09 5.92 23.43
C PRO A 508 -9.78 4.69 24.07
N TRP A 509 -9.03 3.83 24.74
CA TRP A 509 -9.49 2.53 25.21
C TRP A 509 -10.02 2.54 26.66
N THR A 510 -10.87 1.57 26.95
CA THR A 510 -11.20 1.18 28.32
C THR A 510 -10.47 -0.12 28.66
N MET A 511 -9.76 -0.13 29.78
CA MET A 511 -8.99 -1.28 30.26
C MET A 511 -9.73 -1.94 31.43
N LEU A 512 -9.71 -3.27 31.50
CA LEU A 512 -10.20 -4.05 32.65
C LEU A 512 -9.10 -4.97 33.16
N ILE A 513 -8.79 -4.88 34.45
CA ILE A 513 -7.95 -5.87 35.15
C ILE A 513 -8.86 -6.75 36.01
N PRO A 514 -9.09 -8.02 35.64
CA PRO A 514 -9.97 -8.91 36.41
C PRO A 514 -9.46 -9.23 37.81
N LYS A 515 -10.40 -9.43 38.75
CA LYS A 515 -10.07 -9.85 40.13
C LYS A 515 -9.34 -11.19 40.15
N ASP A 516 -8.40 -11.31 41.07
CA ASP A 516 -7.62 -12.53 41.33
C ASP A 516 -6.85 -13.10 40.12
N THR A 517 -6.72 -12.31 39.04
CA THR A 517 -5.85 -12.64 37.92
C THR A 517 -4.51 -11.95 38.09
N LYS A 518 -3.43 -12.72 37.86
CA LYS A 518 -2.11 -12.16 37.58
C LYS A 518 -1.96 -12.15 36.07
N SER A 519 -1.12 -11.24 35.57
CA SER A 519 -0.69 -11.25 34.16
C SER A 519 -1.81 -11.17 33.10
N LEU A 520 -3.00 -10.69 33.43
CA LEU A 520 -4.10 -10.53 32.47
C LEU A 520 -4.78 -9.18 32.60
N PHE A 521 -5.01 -8.54 31.46
CA PHE A 521 -5.92 -7.40 31.34
C PHE A 521 -6.59 -7.42 29.98
N VAL A 522 -7.69 -6.68 29.87
CA VAL A 522 -8.52 -6.61 28.67
C VAL A 522 -8.60 -5.15 28.22
N MET A 523 -8.52 -4.91 26.92
CA MET A 523 -8.68 -3.60 26.29
C MET A 523 -9.88 -3.65 25.36
N GLY A 524 -10.76 -2.65 25.40
CA GLY A 524 -11.91 -2.59 24.50
C GLY A 524 -12.69 -1.30 24.63
N ASP A 525 -13.77 -1.20 23.86
CA ASP A 525 -14.76 -0.13 24.03
C ASP A 525 -15.46 -0.26 25.38
N ARG A 526 -15.96 0.88 25.90
CA ARG A 526 -16.61 0.91 27.21
C ARG A 526 -17.78 -0.07 27.30
N GLU A 527 -18.59 -0.13 26.24
CA GLU A 527 -19.75 -1.03 26.16
C GLU A 527 -19.34 -2.51 26.26
N ASP A 528 -18.24 -2.90 25.59
CA ASP A 528 -17.75 -4.27 25.63
C ASP A 528 -17.20 -4.63 27.01
N ILE A 529 -16.47 -3.70 27.65
CA ILE A 529 -15.96 -3.90 29.02
C ILE A 529 -17.11 -4.03 30.02
N ASP A 530 -18.16 -3.21 29.91
CA ASP A 530 -19.34 -3.31 30.77
C ASP A 530 -20.03 -4.68 30.61
N GLU A 531 -20.12 -5.22 29.39
CA GLU A 531 -20.66 -6.56 29.14
C GLU A 531 -19.78 -7.68 29.73
N LEU A 532 -18.46 -7.55 29.68
CA LEU A 532 -17.52 -8.48 30.31
C LEU A 532 -17.68 -8.51 31.84
N VAL A 533 -17.95 -7.36 32.44
CA VAL A 533 -18.22 -7.25 33.88
C VAL A 533 -19.53 -7.96 34.24
N ILE A 534 -20.58 -7.79 33.43
CA ILE A 534 -21.88 -8.46 33.64
C ILE A 534 -21.75 -9.99 33.53
N THR A 535 -20.97 -10.47 32.56
CA THR A 535 -20.77 -11.91 32.33
C THR A 535 -19.76 -12.54 33.28
N GLY A 536 -19.00 -11.73 34.03
CA GLY A 536 -17.93 -12.18 34.92
C GLY A 536 -16.76 -12.82 34.17
N GLY A 537 -16.54 -12.44 32.91
CA GLY A 537 -15.45 -12.95 32.08
C GLY A 537 -15.61 -14.39 31.58
N ASN A 538 -16.77 -15.01 31.77
CA ASN A 538 -17.03 -16.36 31.25
C ASN A 538 -16.98 -16.37 29.71
N ALA A 539 -16.49 -17.47 29.13
CA ALA A 539 -16.42 -17.61 27.67
C ALA A 539 -17.81 -17.43 27.02
N PRO A 540 -17.94 -16.59 25.97
CA PRO A 540 -19.22 -16.29 25.38
C PRO A 540 -19.77 -17.48 24.58
N PRO A 541 -21.09 -17.57 24.39
CA PRO A 541 -21.67 -18.50 23.43
C PRO A 541 -21.27 -18.09 22.01
N VAL A 542 -20.65 -19.02 21.27
CA VAL A 542 -20.34 -18.85 19.84
C VAL A 542 -21.12 -19.85 18.98
N LEU A 543 -21.24 -19.57 17.68
CA LEU A 543 -21.90 -20.44 16.71
C LEU A 543 -21.37 -21.88 16.79
N ARG A 544 -22.23 -22.87 16.52
CA ARG A 544 -21.88 -24.29 16.60
C ARG A 544 -20.67 -24.63 15.73
N SER A 545 -20.66 -24.13 14.50
CA SER A 545 -19.57 -24.29 13.53
C SER A 545 -18.25 -23.72 14.07
N MET A 546 -18.27 -22.50 14.60
CA MET A 546 -17.12 -21.88 15.28
C MET A 546 -16.64 -22.69 16.49
N ASN A 547 -17.57 -23.19 17.31
CA ASN A 547 -17.25 -24.03 18.47
C ASN A 547 -16.61 -25.38 18.08
N MET A 548 -17.04 -25.97 16.97
CA MET A 548 -16.42 -27.20 16.43
C MET A 548 -14.97 -26.95 16.06
N LEU A 549 -14.66 -25.85 15.36
CA LEU A 549 -13.29 -25.47 15.03
C LEU A 549 -12.47 -25.11 16.28
N ARG A 550 -13.04 -24.32 17.20
CA ARG A 550 -12.40 -23.99 18.47
C ARG A 550 -12.01 -25.25 19.24
N SER A 551 -12.87 -26.27 19.30
CA SER A 551 -12.60 -27.51 20.04
C SER A 551 -11.42 -28.33 19.52
N VAL A 552 -11.02 -28.12 18.25
CA VAL A 552 -9.85 -28.77 17.63
C VAL A 552 -8.72 -27.77 17.36
N SER A 553 -8.86 -26.52 17.83
CA SER A 553 -7.79 -25.53 17.77
C SER A 553 -6.70 -25.85 18.79
N ASP A 554 -5.53 -25.26 18.58
CA ASP A 554 -4.37 -25.46 19.44
C ASP A 554 -3.87 -24.09 19.90
N ARG A 555 -3.91 -23.85 21.22
CA ARG A 555 -3.48 -22.61 21.85
C ARG A 555 -1.95 -22.43 21.84
N ASP A 556 -1.17 -23.49 21.63
CA ASP A 556 0.28 -23.41 21.51
C ASP A 556 0.76 -22.97 20.12
N ARG A 557 -0.16 -22.82 19.16
CA ARG A 557 0.13 -22.17 17.89
C ARG A 557 0.57 -20.74 18.11
N HIS A 558 1.60 -20.31 17.37
CA HIS A 558 2.04 -18.92 17.41
C HIS A 558 0.94 -17.98 16.93
N PHE A 559 0.10 -18.43 16.01
CA PHE A 559 -1.09 -17.69 15.62
C PHE A 559 -2.25 -18.61 15.24
N THR A 560 -3.48 -18.19 15.58
CA THR A 560 -4.73 -18.83 15.20
C THR A 560 -5.79 -17.78 14.86
N LEU A 561 -6.35 -17.82 13.66
CA LEU A 561 -7.56 -17.12 13.24
C LEU A 561 -8.73 -18.10 13.26
N LEU A 562 -9.85 -17.67 13.81
CA LEU A 562 -11.12 -18.38 13.81
C LEU A 562 -12.22 -17.38 13.45
N CYS A 563 -12.91 -17.56 12.32
CA CYS A 563 -13.91 -16.59 11.89
C CYS A 563 -15.06 -17.20 11.06
N VAL A 564 -16.16 -16.46 11.00
CA VAL A 564 -17.23 -16.64 10.01
C VAL A 564 -16.79 -15.94 8.72
N PRO A 565 -16.69 -16.64 7.56
CA PRO A 565 -16.22 -16.02 6.32
C PRO A 565 -17.01 -14.78 5.88
N GLY A 566 -18.34 -14.78 6.07
CA GLY A 566 -19.20 -13.65 5.71
C GLY A 566 -18.78 -12.35 6.40
N PHE A 567 -18.40 -12.41 7.68
CA PHE A 567 -17.96 -11.24 8.44
C PHE A 567 -16.76 -10.52 7.80
N LEU A 568 -15.85 -11.29 7.18
CA LEU A 568 -14.68 -10.71 6.50
C LEU A 568 -15.08 -9.82 5.32
N SER A 569 -16.09 -10.22 4.55
CA SER A 569 -16.53 -9.47 3.38
C SER A 569 -17.59 -8.41 3.68
N THR A 570 -18.51 -8.67 4.61
CA THR A 570 -19.66 -7.80 4.88
C THR A 570 -19.40 -6.73 5.92
N ASP A 571 -18.56 -7.01 6.93
CA ASP A 571 -18.37 -6.11 8.07
C ASP A 571 -16.96 -5.56 8.10
N LEU A 572 -15.94 -6.41 7.91
CA LEU A 572 -14.56 -5.98 8.05
C LEU A 572 -14.06 -5.26 6.80
N LEU A 573 -14.02 -5.92 5.63
CA LEU A 573 -13.44 -5.40 4.40
C LEU A 573 -14.43 -4.55 3.57
N GLN A 574 -15.21 -3.70 4.24
CA GLN A 574 -16.10 -2.75 3.58
C GLN A 574 -15.33 -1.64 2.88
N ASP A 575 -15.86 -1.15 1.76
CA ASP A 575 -15.25 -0.10 0.94
C ASP A 575 -15.08 1.24 1.68
N SER A 576 -15.88 1.49 2.73
CA SER A 576 -15.82 2.66 3.61
C SER A 576 -14.63 2.64 4.56
N HIS A 577 -14.07 1.46 4.85
CA HIS A 577 -13.02 1.29 5.83
C HIS A 577 -11.65 1.57 5.21
N GLN A 578 -10.80 2.29 5.96
CA GLN A 578 -9.44 2.53 5.55
C GLN A 578 -8.49 1.51 6.17
N PHE A 579 -7.62 0.98 5.33
CA PHE A 579 -6.61 0.02 5.73
C PHE A 579 -5.21 0.54 5.39
N TYR A 580 -4.22 0.15 6.18
CA TYR A 580 -2.83 0.57 5.94
C TYR A 580 -2.26 0.06 4.61
N PHE A 581 -2.87 -0.98 4.03
CA PHE A 581 -2.53 -1.57 2.74
C PHE A 581 -3.38 -1.02 1.56
N GLY A 582 -4.28 -0.07 1.82
CA GLY A 582 -5.07 0.62 0.79
C GLY A 582 -6.51 0.13 0.71
N ASP A 583 -7.02 0.06 -0.52
CA ASP A 583 -8.42 -0.28 -0.79
C ASP A 583 -8.72 -1.73 -0.35
N PRO A 584 -9.68 -1.95 0.57
CA PRO A 584 -10.05 -3.28 1.04
C PRO A 584 -10.53 -4.22 -0.06
N LYS A 585 -11.03 -3.71 -1.19
CA LYS A 585 -11.42 -4.54 -2.36
C LYS A 585 -10.29 -5.42 -2.85
N ARG A 586 -9.04 -4.97 -2.70
CA ARG A 586 -7.83 -5.70 -3.09
C ARG A 586 -7.67 -7.00 -2.33
N LEU A 587 -8.21 -7.09 -1.12
CA LEU A 587 -8.16 -8.29 -0.27
C LEU A 587 -9.49 -9.04 -0.20
N ARG A 588 -10.62 -8.33 -0.29
CA ARG A 588 -11.96 -8.91 -0.19
C ARG A 588 -12.27 -9.90 -1.32
N GLN A 589 -12.14 -9.49 -2.59
CA GLN A 589 -12.51 -10.34 -3.72
C GLN A 589 -11.69 -11.64 -3.81
N PRO A 590 -10.36 -11.62 -3.58
CA PRO A 590 -9.55 -12.84 -3.62
C PRO A 590 -9.88 -13.79 -2.47
N LEU A 591 -10.17 -13.24 -1.28
CA LEU A 591 -10.55 -14.01 -0.11
C LEU A 591 -11.94 -14.67 -0.31
N GLU A 592 -12.91 -13.93 -0.83
CA GLU A 592 -14.23 -14.46 -1.22
C GLU A 592 -14.10 -15.58 -2.26
N TRP A 593 -13.27 -15.39 -3.29
CA TRP A 593 -13.01 -16.42 -4.29
C TRP A 593 -12.36 -17.66 -3.69
N LEU A 594 -11.35 -17.49 -2.84
CA LEU A 594 -10.60 -18.61 -2.27
C LEU A 594 -11.48 -19.45 -1.36
N ILE A 595 -12.17 -18.81 -0.41
CA ILE A 595 -13.04 -19.49 0.55
C ILE A 595 -14.31 -20.02 -0.12
N GLY A 596 -14.93 -19.22 -0.98
CA GLY A 596 -16.24 -19.47 -1.58
C GLY A 596 -17.41 -19.50 -0.60
N ASP A 597 -18.59 -19.79 -1.12
CA ASP A 597 -19.86 -19.66 -0.37
C ASP A 597 -20.22 -20.89 0.48
N GLY A 598 -19.40 -21.95 0.44
CA GLY A 598 -19.73 -23.24 1.06
C GLY A 598 -19.31 -23.37 2.54
N ALA A 599 -18.45 -22.49 3.05
CA ALA A 599 -17.92 -22.55 4.40
C ALA A 599 -18.76 -21.73 5.39
N GLU A 600 -19.23 -22.35 6.46
CA GLU A 600 -19.94 -21.68 7.56
C GLU A 600 -18.97 -21.07 8.58
N ALA A 601 -17.83 -21.73 8.80
CA ALA A 601 -16.74 -21.24 9.64
C ALA A 601 -15.39 -21.74 9.10
N ILE A 602 -14.34 -20.95 9.32
CA ILE A 602 -12.96 -21.26 8.95
C ILE A 602 -12.02 -21.01 10.12
N SER A 603 -11.02 -21.88 10.25
CA SER A 603 -9.88 -21.70 11.14
C SER A 603 -8.61 -21.76 10.32
N PHE A 604 -7.68 -20.84 10.58
CA PHE A 604 -6.32 -20.88 10.05
C PHE A 604 -5.35 -20.77 11.22
N SER A 605 -4.31 -21.58 11.28
CA SER A 605 -3.28 -21.49 12.30
C SER A 605 -1.89 -21.68 11.72
N LEU A 606 -0.89 -21.21 12.45
CA LEU A 606 0.51 -21.34 12.09
C LEU A 606 1.38 -21.53 13.32
N HIS A 607 2.49 -22.23 13.13
CA HIS A 607 3.52 -22.39 14.11
C HIS A 607 4.89 -22.35 13.44
N ALA A 608 5.83 -21.69 14.08
CA ALA A 608 7.16 -21.44 13.55
C ALA A 608 8.13 -22.07 14.55
N ASP A 609 8.81 -23.13 14.13
CA ASP A 609 9.83 -23.83 14.91
C ASP A 609 10.94 -24.25 13.92
N ASP A 610 11.34 -25.53 13.86
CA ASP A 610 12.25 -26.02 12.80
C ASP A 610 11.71 -25.79 11.37
N VAL A 611 10.39 -25.79 11.22
CA VAL A 611 9.68 -25.50 9.98
C VAL A 611 8.59 -24.49 10.23
N MET A 612 8.16 -23.84 9.14
CA MET A 612 6.95 -23.07 9.12
C MET A 612 5.75 -23.98 8.83
N TYR A 613 5.00 -24.31 9.87
CA TYR A 613 3.76 -25.08 9.78
C TYR A 613 2.56 -24.15 9.62
N MET A 614 1.65 -24.48 8.70
CA MET A 614 0.39 -23.77 8.50
C MET A 614 -0.75 -24.76 8.32
N GLU A 615 -1.92 -24.47 8.87
CA GLU A 615 -3.07 -25.37 8.83
C GLU A 615 -4.37 -24.58 8.71
N SER A 616 -5.23 -25.01 7.77
CA SER A 616 -6.59 -24.54 7.59
C SER A 616 -7.59 -25.65 7.87
N ARG A 617 -8.66 -25.33 8.60
CA ARG A 617 -9.82 -26.21 8.82
C ARG A 617 -11.12 -25.49 8.51
N PHE A 618 -12.11 -26.24 8.05
CA PHE A 618 -13.38 -25.69 7.58
C PHE A 618 -14.57 -26.45 8.18
N VAL A 619 -15.66 -25.73 8.41
CA VAL A 619 -16.98 -26.33 8.63
C VAL A 619 -17.84 -25.99 7.43
N ALA A 620 -18.28 -27.01 6.69
CA ALA A 620 -19.19 -26.82 5.57
C ALA A 620 -20.60 -26.48 6.06
N GLY A 621 -21.27 -25.56 5.37
CA GLY A 621 -22.67 -25.23 5.59
C GLY A 621 -23.60 -26.25 4.93
N LEU A 622 -24.22 -25.86 3.81
CA LEU A 622 -25.15 -26.72 3.05
C LEU A 622 -24.44 -27.68 2.08
N THR A 623 -23.16 -27.45 1.80
CA THR A 623 -22.35 -28.23 0.85
C THR A 623 -21.74 -29.46 1.52
N ASP A 624 -21.46 -30.51 0.74
CA ASP A 624 -20.68 -31.65 1.24
C ASP A 624 -19.25 -31.21 1.62
N GLN A 625 -18.74 -31.74 2.74
CA GLN A 625 -17.41 -31.40 3.24
C GLN A 625 -16.27 -31.81 2.27
N GLY A 626 -16.45 -32.91 1.53
CA GLY A 626 -15.49 -33.39 0.55
C GLY A 626 -15.47 -32.51 -0.70
N ASP A 627 -16.64 -32.07 -1.16
CA ASP A 627 -16.74 -31.12 -2.27
C ASP A 627 -16.12 -29.77 -1.90
N LEU A 628 -16.39 -29.25 -0.68
CA LEU A 628 -15.76 -28.01 -0.20
C LEU A 628 -14.23 -28.13 -0.15
N LEU A 629 -13.70 -29.25 0.37
CA LEU A 629 -12.26 -29.50 0.42
C LEU A 629 -11.65 -29.54 -0.98
N LYS A 630 -12.30 -30.26 -1.90
CA LYS A 630 -11.86 -30.41 -3.27
C LYS A 630 -11.83 -29.06 -3.99
N ASP A 631 -12.90 -28.29 -3.91
CA ASP A 631 -13.00 -26.95 -4.52
C ASP A 631 -11.91 -26.01 -3.99
N PHE A 632 -11.65 -26.04 -2.69
CA PHE A 632 -10.60 -25.22 -2.08
C PHE A 632 -9.19 -25.62 -2.54
N VAL A 633 -8.92 -26.93 -2.62
CA VAL A 633 -7.65 -27.47 -3.15
C VAL A 633 -7.48 -27.13 -4.63
N GLU A 634 -8.52 -27.25 -5.44
CA GLU A 634 -8.48 -26.87 -6.86
C GLU A 634 -8.14 -25.38 -7.01
N ARG A 635 -8.80 -24.50 -6.23
CA ARG A 635 -8.49 -23.07 -6.20
C ARG A 635 -7.04 -22.80 -5.78
N LEU A 636 -6.54 -23.44 -4.71
CA LEU A 636 -5.14 -23.32 -4.27
C LEU A 636 -4.12 -23.68 -5.36
N ASN A 637 -4.45 -24.64 -6.24
CA ASN A 637 -3.58 -25.03 -7.35
C ASN A 637 -3.57 -24.02 -8.51
N GLU A 638 -4.60 -23.19 -8.67
CA GLU A 638 -4.67 -22.15 -9.71
C GLU A 638 -3.85 -20.88 -9.39
N ILE A 639 -3.42 -20.79 -8.14
CA ILE A 639 -2.83 -19.59 -7.56
C ILE A 639 -1.45 -19.24 -8.12
N PRO A 640 -0.48 -20.18 -8.21
CA PRO A 640 0.84 -19.86 -8.72
C PRO A 640 0.78 -19.24 -10.12
N ASP A 641 -0.13 -19.73 -10.96
CA ASP A 641 -0.31 -19.27 -12.34
C ASP A 641 -0.95 -17.87 -12.39
N SER A 642 -1.90 -17.60 -11.49
CA SER A 642 -2.52 -16.28 -11.35
C SER A 642 -1.50 -15.23 -10.88
N ILE A 643 -0.61 -15.57 -9.95
CA ILE A 643 0.48 -14.70 -9.50
C ILE A 643 1.48 -14.46 -10.63
N GLU A 644 1.80 -15.47 -11.43
CA GLU A 644 2.69 -15.32 -12.58
C GLU A 644 2.11 -14.31 -13.60
N GLN A 645 0.82 -14.43 -13.93
CA GLN A 645 0.13 -13.46 -14.80
C GLN A 645 0.11 -12.05 -14.21
N PHE A 646 -0.14 -11.93 -12.91
CA PHE A 646 -0.08 -10.66 -12.19
C PHE A 646 1.30 -10.00 -12.31
N MET A 647 2.37 -10.74 -12.02
CA MET A 647 3.74 -10.20 -12.06
C MET A 647 4.14 -9.77 -13.47
N ILE A 648 3.65 -10.47 -14.50
CA ILE A 648 3.84 -10.09 -15.91
C ILE A 648 3.12 -8.76 -16.20
N ALA A 649 1.87 -8.61 -15.77
CA ALA A 649 1.10 -7.39 -15.98
C ALA A 649 1.65 -6.19 -15.18
N LEU A 650 2.27 -6.47 -14.03
CA LEU A 650 2.79 -5.47 -13.12
C LEU A 650 4.05 -4.75 -13.62
N ASN A 651 4.93 -5.47 -14.32
CA ASN A 651 6.27 -4.97 -14.68
C ASN A 651 7.00 -4.37 -13.45
N PRO A 652 7.37 -5.21 -12.46
CA PRO A 652 7.72 -4.77 -11.12
C PRO A 652 8.91 -3.81 -11.13
N PRO A 653 8.87 -2.72 -10.33
CA PRO A 653 9.95 -1.75 -10.24
C PRO A 653 11.26 -2.38 -9.70
N PRO A 654 12.43 -1.79 -10.02
CA PRO A 654 13.73 -2.42 -9.78
C PRO A 654 14.02 -2.85 -8.35
N TYR A 655 13.45 -2.18 -7.34
CA TYR A 655 13.74 -2.44 -5.93
C TYR A 655 13.23 -3.81 -5.44
N TRP A 656 12.11 -4.31 -5.97
CA TRP A 656 11.59 -5.63 -5.60
C TRP A 656 11.41 -6.59 -6.78
N ALA A 657 11.76 -6.18 -8.00
CA ALA A 657 11.74 -7.05 -9.19
C ALA A 657 12.39 -8.42 -8.95
N ARG A 658 13.50 -8.48 -8.19
CA ARG A 658 14.16 -9.74 -7.84
C ARG A 658 13.26 -10.70 -7.05
N LEU A 659 12.48 -10.18 -6.11
CA LEU A 659 11.51 -10.94 -5.34
C LEU A 659 10.31 -11.29 -6.22
N ALA A 660 9.75 -10.30 -6.93
CA ALA A 660 8.61 -10.46 -7.84
C ALA A 660 8.80 -11.62 -8.84
N TYR A 661 9.95 -11.65 -9.53
CA TYR A 661 10.25 -12.69 -10.53
C TYR A 661 10.46 -14.09 -9.93
N ARG A 662 10.65 -14.21 -8.62
CA ARG A 662 10.77 -15.51 -7.93
C ARG A 662 9.51 -15.87 -7.15
N TYR A 663 8.65 -14.90 -6.90
CA TYR A 663 7.52 -15.06 -5.99
C TYR A 663 6.54 -16.14 -6.45
N HIS A 664 6.23 -16.19 -7.75
CA HIS A 664 5.37 -17.25 -8.30
C HIS A 664 5.98 -18.65 -8.12
N THR A 665 7.31 -18.80 -8.28
CA THR A 665 8.00 -20.09 -8.02
C THR A 665 8.04 -20.45 -6.55
N MET A 666 8.14 -19.46 -5.64
CA MET A 666 8.07 -19.70 -4.20
C MET A 666 6.67 -20.17 -3.79
N ILE A 667 5.64 -19.54 -4.34
CA ILE A 667 4.25 -19.94 -4.13
C ILE A 667 4.01 -21.35 -4.68
N ARG A 668 4.52 -21.68 -5.86
CA ARG A 668 4.42 -23.03 -6.42
C ARG A 668 5.07 -24.05 -5.49
N ALA A 669 6.28 -23.76 -4.98
CA ALA A 669 6.95 -24.62 -4.01
C ALA A 669 6.16 -24.77 -2.69
N LEU A 670 5.44 -23.74 -2.24
CA LEU A 670 4.54 -23.83 -1.09
C LEU A 670 3.34 -24.74 -1.39
N VAL A 671 2.68 -24.57 -2.54
CA VAL A 671 1.53 -25.41 -2.95
C VAL A 671 1.97 -26.86 -3.16
N ASP A 672 3.19 -27.12 -3.64
CA ASP A 672 3.75 -28.48 -3.76
C ASP A 672 3.91 -29.18 -2.39
N GLN A 673 4.05 -28.41 -1.30
CA GLN A 673 4.11 -28.91 0.08
C GLN A 673 2.74 -29.04 0.75
N MET A 674 1.67 -28.67 0.06
CA MET A 674 0.30 -28.82 0.55
C MET A 674 -0.04 -30.29 0.74
N ARG A 675 -0.71 -30.59 1.86
CA ARG A 675 -1.39 -31.86 2.10
C ARG A 675 -2.83 -31.57 2.50
N SER A 676 -3.73 -32.48 2.16
CA SER A 676 -5.16 -32.30 2.44
C SER A 676 -5.78 -33.61 2.87
N GLY A 677 -6.72 -33.56 3.80
CA GLY A 677 -7.39 -34.75 4.29
C GLY A 677 -8.59 -34.42 5.17
N LYS A 678 -8.97 -35.39 6.00
CA LYS A 678 -10.07 -35.25 6.94
C LYS A 678 -9.64 -35.75 8.32
N GLU A 679 -9.72 -34.88 9.31
CA GLU A 679 -9.39 -35.17 10.70
C GLU A 679 -10.54 -34.73 11.60
N ASN A 680 -10.91 -35.53 12.59
CA ASN A 680 -12.02 -35.21 13.51
C ASN A 680 -13.34 -34.85 12.77
N LYS A 681 -13.54 -35.46 11.59
CA LYS A 681 -14.66 -35.18 10.66
C LYS A 681 -14.65 -33.77 10.05
N LEU A 682 -13.53 -33.06 10.11
CA LEU A 682 -13.34 -31.75 9.51
C LEU A 682 -12.33 -31.86 8.36
N PRO A 683 -12.60 -31.22 7.22
CA PRO A 683 -11.58 -30.97 6.20
C PRO A 683 -10.38 -30.26 6.81
N VAL A 684 -9.18 -30.75 6.52
CA VAL A 684 -7.92 -30.14 6.92
C VAL A 684 -7.01 -29.99 5.70
N ILE A 685 -6.32 -28.86 5.62
CA ILE A 685 -5.26 -28.60 4.67
C ILE A 685 -4.09 -28.05 5.45
N ASN A 686 -2.89 -28.59 5.27
CA ASN A 686 -1.70 -28.08 5.93
C ASN A 686 -0.47 -28.05 5.02
N PHE A 687 0.51 -27.28 5.45
CA PHE A 687 1.74 -26.99 4.75
C PHE A 687 2.89 -27.05 5.76
N ALA A 688 4.03 -27.59 5.32
CA ALA A 688 5.28 -27.49 6.05
C ALA A 688 6.37 -27.00 5.10
N VAL A 689 6.92 -25.82 5.37
CA VAL A 689 7.96 -25.21 4.52
C VAL A 689 9.17 -24.77 5.35
N PRO A 690 10.36 -24.58 4.74
CA PRO A 690 11.52 -24.08 5.46
C PRO A 690 11.23 -22.75 6.15
N LEU A 691 11.67 -22.61 7.41
CA LEU A 691 11.39 -21.44 8.26
C LEU A 691 11.75 -20.11 7.58
N HIS A 692 12.90 -20.03 6.91
CA HIS A 692 13.36 -18.82 6.21
C HIS A 692 12.57 -18.46 4.94
N ALA A 693 11.65 -19.29 4.48
CA ALA A 693 10.75 -18.92 3.40
C ALA A 693 9.75 -17.84 3.85
N THR A 694 9.41 -17.81 5.14
CA THR A 694 8.35 -16.98 5.73
C THR A 694 8.51 -15.48 5.45
N PRO A 695 9.66 -14.83 5.74
CA PRO A 695 9.78 -13.38 5.49
C PRO A 695 9.63 -13.02 4.01
N ASN A 696 10.17 -13.84 3.11
CA ASN A 696 10.08 -13.60 1.67
C ASN A 696 8.65 -13.80 1.14
N LEU A 697 7.92 -14.79 1.68
CA LEU A 697 6.51 -15.02 1.33
C LEU A 697 5.64 -13.84 1.78
N ILE A 698 5.89 -13.33 2.99
CA ILE A 698 5.18 -12.17 3.55
C ILE A 698 5.48 -10.90 2.77
N ALA A 699 6.76 -10.59 2.54
CA ALA A 699 7.16 -9.41 1.79
C ALA A 699 6.62 -9.44 0.36
N GLY A 700 6.64 -10.60 -0.30
CA GLY A 700 6.10 -10.73 -1.66
C GLY A 700 4.58 -10.54 -1.70
N ALA A 701 3.85 -10.96 -0.66
CA ALA A 701 2.43 -10.71 -0.53
C ALA A 701 2.12 -9.24 -0.22
N GLU A 702 2.80 -8.62 0.75
CA GLU A 702 2.62 -7.20 1.09
C GLU A 702 2.85 -6.30 -0.14
N LEU A 703 3.98 -6.50 -0.83
CA LEU A 703 4.31 -5.71 -2.01
C LEU A 703 3.34 -5.96 -3.17
N ALA A 704 2.81 -7.19 -3.30
CA ALA A 704 1.79 -7.50 -4.28
C ALA A 704 0.44 -6.81 -3.97
N ILE A 705 0.03 -6.70 -2.70
CA ILE A 705 -1.17 -5.95 -2.28
C ILE A 705 -1.00 -4.45 -2.55
N ALA A 706 0.19 -3.93 -2.25
CA ALA A 706 0.50 -2.52 -2.43
C ALA A 706 0.60 -2.10 -3.90
N SER A 707 0.94 -3.03 -4.80
CA SER A 707 1.23 -2.76 -6.21
C SER A 707 0.02 -2.85 -7.14
N GLU A 708 -0.02 -2.03 -8.20
CA GLU A 708 -1.05 -2.04 -9.24
C GLU A 708 -0.46 -2.39 -10.62
N PRO A 709 -1.01 -3.37 -11.37
CA PRO A 709 -0.60 -3.59 -12.74
C PRO A 709 -1.06 -2.47 -13.64
N GLY A 710 -0.24 -2.17 -14.64
CA GLY A 710 -0.45 -0.95 -15.39
C GLY A 710 0.00 0.29 -14.63
N ALA A 711 0.70 0.17 -13.50
CA ALA A 711 1.84 1.03 -13.20
C ALA A 711 2.89 0.82 -14.31
N ALA A 712 2.53 1.23 -15.53
CA ALA A 712 3.49 1.53 -16.54
C ALA A 712 4.56 2.36 -15.83
N ILE A 713 5.83 2.02 -16.07
CA ILE A 713 6.81 3.09 -16.19
C ILE A 713 6.13 4.04 -17.17
N THR A 714 5.55 5.09 -16.64
CA THR A 714 4.92 6.11 -17.44
C THR A 714 6.11 6.69 -18.18
N VAL A 715 6.34 6.20 -19.38
CA VAL A 715 6.85 7.05 -20.43
C VAL A 715 5.73 8.07 -20.58
N VAL A 716 5.82 9.11 -19.75
CA VAL A 716 4.88 10.23 -19.76
C VAL A 716 5.06 10.87 -21.12
N THR A 717 4.21 10.48 -22.06
CA THR A 717 3.80 11.37 -23.14
C THR A 717 3.44 12.70 -22.45
N PRO A 718 4.02 13.82 -22.90
CA PRO A 718 4.06 15.07 -22.14
C PRO A 718 2.69 15.41 -21.55
N THR A 719 2.68 15.72 -20.26
CA THR A 719 1.55 16.22 -19.49
C THR A 719 0.69 17.13 -20.36
N ALA A 720 -0.55 16.74 -20.62
CA ALA A 720 -1.52 17.61 -21.25
C ALA A 720 -1.62 18.87 -20.39
N MET A 721 -1.35 20.02 -21.00
CA MET A 721 -1.57 21.32 -20.36
C MET A 721 -3.01 21.39 -19.87
N THR A 722 -3.24 21.92 -18.66
CA THR A 722 -4.57 22.29 -18.20
C THR A 722 -5.20 23.19 -19.27
N PRO A 723 -6.33 22.81 -19.88
CA PRO A 723 -6.94 23.60 -20.94
C PRO A 723 -7.24 25.03 -20.48
N THR A 724 -6.73 26.02 -21.21
CA THR A 724 -6.93 27.45 -20.88
C THR A 724 -8.12 28.06 -21.62
N ASN A 725 -8.69 27.34 -22.58
CA ASN A 725 -9.83 27.76 -23.40
C ASN A 725 -10.69 26.55 -23.83
N MET A 726 -11.89 26.83 -24.35
CA MET A 726 -12.86 25.79 -24.77
C MET A 726 -12.33 24.88 -25.89
N ASP A 727 -11.50 25.38 -26.81
CA ASP A 727 -10.95 24.57 -27.89
C ASP A 727 -9.91 23.55 -27.38
N GLU A 728 -9.06 23.96 -26.43
CA GLU A 728 -8.15 23.06 -25.72
C GLU A 728 -8.91 22.03 -24.88
N LEU A 729 -10.03 22.42 -24.27
CA LEU A 729 -10.87 21.51 -23.48
C LEU A 729 -11.58 20.49 -24.37
N LEU A 730 -12.05 20.89 -25.56
CA LEU A 730 -12.60 19.97 -26.54
C LEU A 730 -11.55 18.98 -27.09
N ALA A 731 -10.27 19.36 -27.09
CA ALA A 731 -9.16 18.48 -27.45
C ALA A 731 -8.66 17.60 -26.28
N TYR A 732 -9.11 17.87 -25.05
CA TYR A 732 -8.75 17.09 -23.85
C TYR A 732 -9.22 15.65 -24.00
N LYS A 733 -8.31 14.70 -23.71
CA LYS A 733 -8.59 13.27 -23.85
C LYS A 733 -9.20 12.71 -22.57
N SER A 734 -10.28 11.95 -22.72
CA SER A 734 -10.96 11.26 -21.62
C SER A 734 -11.48 9.90 -22.08
N SER A 735 -11.94 9.09 -21.12
CA SER A 735 -12.55 7.78 -21.35
C SER A 735 -13.92 7.74 -20.68
N VAL A 736 -14.93 7.22 -21.39
CA VAL A 736 -16.32 7.13 -20.93
C VAL A 736 -16.86 5.74 -21.28
N ASP A 737 -17.57 5.11 -20.34
CA ASP A 737 -18.25 3.82 -20.53
C ASP A 737 -19.70 3.95 -20.06
N ILE A 738 -20.63 4.11 -21.02
CA ILE A 738 -22.07 4.26 -20.77
C ILE A 738 -22.77 2.97 -21.24
N PRO A 739 -23.04 2.01 -20.32
CA PRO A 739 -23.67 0.75 -20.67
C PRO A 739 -25.14 0.94 -21.07
N GLN A 740 -25.94 1.60 -20.23
CA GLN A 740 -27.31 2.00 -20.57
C GLN A 740 -27.78 3.15 -19.67
N GLN A 741 -28.04 4.33 -20.24
CA GLN A 741 -28.38 5.54 -19.48
C GLN A 741 -29.14 6.56 -20.33
N ASP A 742 -29.93 7.43 -19.71
CA ASP A 742 -30.57 8.54 -20.41
C ASP A 742 -29.55 9.66 -20.73
N LEU A 743 -29.72 10.33 -21.88
CA LEU A 743 -28.84 11.39 -22.35
C LEU A 743 -28.59 12.50 -21.31
N GLU A 744 -29.60 12.87 -20.51
CA GLU A 744 -29.46 13.90 -19.47
C GLU A 744 -28.47 13.50 -18.37
N PHE A 745 -28.50 12.25 -17.90
CA PHE A 745 -27.57 11.77 -16.89
C PHE A 745 -26.19 11.50 -17.50
N ALA A 746 -26.12 10.96 -18.72
CA ALA A 746 -24.86 10.73 -19.41
C ALA A 746 -24.05 12.02 -19.64
N VAL A 747 -24.73 13.12 -19.99
CA VAL A 747 -24.10 14.43 -20.14
C VAL A 747 -23.61 14.97 -18.80
N LYS A 748 -24.39 14.78 -17.73
CA LYS A 748 -24.03 15.24 -16.40
C LYS A 748 -22.82 14.48 -15.84
N ASP A 749 -22.78 13.16 -16.00
CA ASP A 749 -21.65 12.34 -15.55
C ASP A 749 -20.35 12.76 -16.28
N ILE A 750 -20.44 13.02 -17.60
CA ILE A 750 -19.30 13.55 -18.37
C ILE A 750 -18.87 14.95 -17.87
N GLU A 751 -19.82 15.81 -17.51
CA GLU A 751 -19.52 17.13 -16.96
C GLU A 751 -18.83 17.06 -15.60
N ASP A 752 -19.34 16.19 -14.71
CA ASP A 752 -18.82 15.99 -13.36
C ASP A 752 -17.42 15.35 -13.42
N ASP A 753 -17.22 14.30 -14.24
CA ASP A 753 -15.91 13.65 -14.46
C ASP A 753 -14.83 14.63 -14.93
N ILE A 754 -15.18 15.55 -15.85
CA ILE A 754 -14.25 16.56 -16.36
C ILE A 754 -13.93 17.62 -15.31
N LYS A 755 -14.92 18.02 -14.48
CA LYS A 755 -14.71 18.98 -13.38
C LYS A 755 -13.85 18.38 -12.26
N GLU A 756 -14.03 17.11 -11.94
CA GLU A 756 -13.19 16.39 -10.98
C GLU A 756 -11.77 16.21 -11.52
N SER A 757 -11.63 15.93 -12.82
CA SER A 757 -10.32 15.77 -13.47
C SER A 757 -9.56 17.09 -13.66
N LEU A 758 -10.27 18.21 -13.79
CA LEU A 758 -9.73 19.55 -14.04
C LEU A 758 -10.34 20.60 -13.08
N PRO A 759 -9.97 20.57 -11.78
CA PRO A 759 -10.57 21.44 -10.77
C PRO A 759 -10.24 22.94 -10.95
N ASP A 760 -9.14 23.26 -11.64
CA ASP A 760 -8.61 24.63 -11.81
C ASP A 760 -8.87 25.20 -13.23
N LEU A 761 -10.06 25.03 -13.78
CA LEU A 761 -10.44 25.65 -15.06
C LEU A 761 -10.64 27.17 -14.90
N ASP A 762 -9.82 27.97 -15.60
CA ASP A 762 -9.87 29.44 -15.61
C ASP A 762 -11.15 30.03 -16.29
N PHE A 763 -12.05 29.18 -16.78
CA PHE A 763 -13.29 29.57 -17.43
C PHE A 763 -14.46 28.65 -17.04
N PRO A 764 -15.71 29.12 -17.07
CA PRO A 764 -16.88 28.32 -16.70
C PRO A 764 -17.12 27.20 -17.72
N PHE A 765 -17.12 25.95 -17.24
CA PHE A 765 -17.49 24.78 -18.02
C PHE A 765 -18.83 24.21 -17.55
N ALA A 766 -19.76 24.04 -18.50
CA ALA A 766 -21.04 23.36 -18.31
C ALA A 766 -21.53 22.79 -19.65
N ILE A 767 -22.33 21.72 -19.58
CA ILE A 767 -23.00 21.14 -20.74
C ILE A 767 -24.51 21.17 -20.50
N LYS A 768 -25.25 21.93 -21.33
CA LYS A 768 -26.72 22.09 -21.17
C LYS A 768 -27.51 21.57 -22.35
N ILE A 769 -28.61 20.86 -22.08
CA ILE A 769 -29.56 20.41 -23.10
C ILE A 769 -30.66 21.46 -23.30
N ILE A 770 -30.77 22.01 -24.51
CA ILE A 770 -31.80 23.02 -24.82
C ILE A 770 -33.12 22.35 -25.20
N GLY A 771 -33.88 21.91 -24.20
CA GLY A 771 -35.07 21.10 -24.48
C GLY A 771 -36.21 21.77 -25.27
N ASN A 772 -36.27 23.11 -25.33
CA ASN A 772 -37.22 23.78 -26.21
C ASN A 772 -36.90 23.52 -27.70
N ASP A 773 -35.62 23.40 -28.03
CA ASP A 773 -35.14 23.13 -29.39
C ASP A 773 -35.41 21.67 -29.77
N LEU A 774 -35.13 20.75 -28.84
CA LEU A 774 -35.41 19.31 -29.01
C LEU A 774 -36.90 19.04 -29.23
N ARG A 775 -37.79 19.70 -28.47
CA ARG A 775 -39.24 19.54 -28.58
C ARG A 775 -39.80 19.95 -29.95
N THR A 776 -39.21 20.97 -30.59
CA THR A 776 -39.66 21.46 -31.90
C THR A 776 -39.40 20.46 -33.02
N ASP A 777 -38.41 19.57 -32.87
CA ASP A 777 -38.13 18.48 -33.81
C ASP A 777 -38.59 17.10 -33.28
N GLY A 778 -39.43 17.08 -32.23
CA GLY A 778 -40.04 15.86 -31.69
C GLY A 778 -39.10 14.96 -30.88
N ILE A 779 -37.97 15.49 -30.41
CA ILE A 779 -36.95 14.76 -29.64
C ILE A 779 -37.21 14.95 -28.14
N THR A 780 -37.14 13.86 -27.36
CA THR A 780 -37.27 13.90 -25.91
C THR A 780 -35.90 14.02 -25.23
N ARG A 781 -35.86 14.60 -24.02
CA ARG A 781 -34.62 14.68 -23.23
C ARG A 781 -34.16 13.32 -22.70
N ASN A 782 -35.10 12.41 -22.47
CA ASN A 782 -34.87 11.06 -21.93
C ASN A 782 -34.53 10.06 -23.04
N GLN A 783 -33.72 10.47 -24.01
CA GLN A 783 -33.30 9.55 -25.06
C GLN A 783 -32.32 8.54 -24.45
N ALA A 784 -32.64 7.25 -24.55
CA ALA A 784 -31.80 6.19 -23.99
C ALA A 784 -30.57 5.94 -24.88
N ILE A 785 -29.39 6.01 -24.28
CA ILE A 785 -28.10 5.63 -24.87
C ILE A 785 -27.75 4.23 -24.39
N ARG A 786 -27.22 3.40 -25.29
CA ARG A 786 -26.82 2.02 -25.00
C ARG A 786 -25.47 1.70 -25.61
N ASP A 787 -24.67 0.95 -24.87
CA ASP A 787 -23.40 0.38 -25.29
C ASP A 787 -22.46 1.43 -25.92
N TYR A 788 -22.34 2.60 -25.30
CA TYR A 788 -21.43 3.65 -25.77
C TYR A 788 -20.14 3.64 -24.97
N LYS A 789 -19.03 3.35 -25.65
CA LYS A 789 -17.71 3.28 -25.03
C LYS A 789 -16.70 4.07 -25.84
N ALA A 790 -15.94 4.90 -25.14
CA ALA A 790 -14.90 5.77 -25.67
C ALA A 790 -13.68 5.66 -24.74
N THR A 791 -12.48 5.45 -25.28
CA THR A 791 -11.28 5.26 -24.47
C THR A 791 -10.12 6.06 -25.06
N ASP A 792 -9.55 6.95 -24.27
CA ASP A 792 -8.45 7.86 -24.65
C ASP A 792 -8.72 8.72 -25.91
N VAL A 793 -9.96 9.20 -26.04
CA VAL A 793 -10.40 10.05 -27.16
C VAL A 793 -10.75 11.45 -26.67
N SER A 794 -10.75 12.42 -27.58
CA SER A 794 -11.02 13.82 -27.24
C SER A 794 -12.46 14.03 -26.75
N LEU A 795 -12.68 15.01 -25.87
CA LEU A 795 -14.03 15.40 -25.41
C LEU A 795 -14.95 15.73 -26.59
N LYS A 796 -14.40 16.33 -27.66
CA LYS A 796 -15.08 16.54 -28.93
C LYS A 796 -15.63 15.24 -29.54
N GLU A 797 -14.81 14.18 -29.57
CA GLU A 797 -15.21 12.87 -30.10
C GLU A 797 -16.22 12.18 -29.19
N ILE A 798 -16.09 12.34 -27.87
CA ILE A 798 -17.06 11.85 -26.88
C ILE A 798 -18.43 12.48 -27.10
N LEU A 799 -18.50 13.81 -27.14
CA LEU A 799 -19.75 14.55 -27.36
C LEU A 799 -20.37 14.24 -28.71
N THR A 800 -19.55 14.08 -29.76
CA THR A 800 -20.02 13.72 -31.11
C THR A 800 -20.59 12.31 -31.14
N GLY A 801 -19.91 11.34 -30.52
CA GLY A 801 -20.40 9.97 -30.41
C GLY A 801 -21.69 9.86 -29.58
N LEU A 802 -21.79 10.66 -28.53
CA LEU A 802 -22.97 10.74 -27.67
C LEU A 802 -24.21 11.21 -28.45
N VAL A 803 -24.11 12.32 -29.20
CA VAL A 803 -25.25 12.85 -29.98
C VAL A 803 -25.58 11.98 -31.19
N LEU A 804 -24.62 11.24 -31.76
CA LEU A 804 -24.86 10.24 -32.79
C LEU A 804 -25.68 9.07 -32.24
N LYS A 805 -25.30 8.55 -31.07
CA LYS A 805 -26.02 7.45 -30.41
C LYS A 805 -27.40 7.85 -29.90
N ALA A 806 -27.56 9.11 -29.49
CA ALA A 806 -28.84 9.66 -29.06
C ALA A 806 -29.70 10.19 -30.23
N ASN A 807 -29.25 10.13 -31.49
CA ASN A 807 -30.06 10.62 -32.61
C ASN A 807 -31.32 9.73 -32.79
N PRO A 808 -32.51 10.31 -32.98
CA PRO A 808 -33.74 9.53 -33.16
C PRO A 808 -33.74 8.65 -34.42
N ASP A 809 -33.00 9.06 -35.46
CA ASP A 809 -32.85 8.33 -36.71
C ASP A 809 -31.40 7.83 -36.82
N ALA A 810 -31.18 6.62 -37.32
CA ALA A 810 -29.83 6.13 -37.57
C ALA A 810 -29.18 6.91 -38.73
N THR A 811 -27.94 7.36 -38.54
CA THR A 811 -27.19 8.17 -39.50
C THR A 811 -25.88 7.48 -39.90
N GLU A 812 -25.38 7.76 -41.10
CA GLU A 812 -24.10 7.18 -41.58
C GLU A 812 -22.88 7.93 -41.02
N GLY A 813 -23.08 9.10 -40.41
CA GLY A 813 -22.04 9.90 -39.77
C GLY A 813 -22.53 11.27 -39.30
N PRO A 814 -21.67 12.05 -38.61
CA PRO A 814 -22.07 13.33 -38.02
C PRO A 814 -22.39 14.42 -39.07
N ALA A 815 -21.83 14.35 -40.27
CA ALA A 815 -22.13 15.27 -41.36
C ALA A 815 -23.45 14.93 -42.12
N ASP A 816 -24.10 13.81 -41.80
CA ASP A 816 -25.35 13.39 -42.43
C ASP A 816 -26.46 14.43 -42.18
N PRO A 817 -27.17 14.92 -43.21
CA PRO A 817 -28.32 15.81 -43.03
C PRO A 817 -29.44 15.24 -42.15
N ALA A 818 -29.53 13.91 -41.99
CA ALA A 818 -30.45 13.24 -41.07
C ALA A 818 -30.00 13.30 -39.59
N GLN A 819 -28.78 13.77 -39.31
CA GLN A 819 -28.29 14.03 -37.95
C GLN A 819 -28.94 15.30 -37.40
N LYS A 820 -30.01 15.08 -36.61
CA LYS A 820 -30.81 16.15 -36.01
C LYS A 820 -30.18 16.67 -34.73
N LEU A 821 -29.71 15.79 -33.84
CA LEU A 821 -29.05 16.17 -32.58
C LEU A 821 -27.58 16.55 -32.81
N ILE A 822 -27.17 17.70 -32.31
CA ILE A 822 -25.80 18.21 -32.40
C ILE A 822 -25.39 18.89 -31.09
N TRP A 823 -24.09 19.11 -30.92
CA TRP A 823 -23.56 20.00 -29.91
C TRP A 823 -22.99 21.26 -30.59
N VAL A 824 -23.09 22.41 -29.92
CA VAL A 824 -22.54 23.71 -30.36
C VAL A 824 -21.98 24.45 -29.16
N ILE A 825 -21.09 25.42 -29.40
CA ILE A 825 -20.68 26.39 -28.37
C ILE A 825 -21.59 27.61 -28.52
N GLY A 826 -22.20 28.05 -27.42
CA GLY A 826 -23.12 29.19 -27.44
C GLY A 826 -23.23 29.87 -26.08
N PRO A 827 -23.93 31.02 -26.02
CA PRO A 827 -24.16 31.74 -24.77
C PRO A 827 -24.96 30.90 -23.78
N ASP A 828 -24.59 30.94 -22.50
CA ASP A 828 -25.34 30.27 -21.44
C ASP A 828 -26.75 30.88 -21.33
N PRO A 829 -27.84 30.09 -21.45
CA PRO A 829 -29.21 30.58 -21.30
C PRO A 829 -29.51 31.30 -19.98
N ASP A 830 -28.72 31.06 -18.94
CA ASP A 830 -28.87 31.69 -17.63
C ASP A 830 -27.93 32.90 -17.43
N ASP A 831 -26.89 33.05 -18.27
CA ASP A 831 -25.91 34.14 -18.23
C ASP A 831 -25.24 34.35 -19.60
N ASP A 832 -25.79 35.25 -20.42
CA ASP A 832 -25.32 35.55 -21.79
C ASP A 832 -23.84 36.00 -21.88
N SER A 833 -23.18 36.32 -20.75
CA SER A 833 -21.76 36.69 -20.71
C SER A 833 -20.80 35.49 -20.77
N ARG A 834 -21.31 34.25 -20.66
CA ARG A 834 -20.54 33.00 -20.63
C ARG A 834 -20.80 32.18 -21.89
N GLN A 835 -19.77 31.46 -22.35
CA GLN A 835 -19.89 30.48 -23.43
C GLN A 835 -19.78 29.07 -22.86
N ILE A 836 -20.76 28.22 -23.18
CA ILE A 836 -20.83 26.83 -22.70
C ILE A 836 -21.18 25.89 -23.86
N ILE A 837 -21.14 24.58 -23.60
CA ILE A 837 -21.53 23.57 -24.58
C ILE A 837 -23.05 23.37 -24.51
N LEU A 838 -23.71 23.49 -25.64
CA LEU A 838 -25.16 23.33 -25.78
C LEU A 838 -25.48 22.13 -26.65
N LEU A 839 -26.31 21.21 -26.14
CA LEU A 839 -26.93 20.16 -26.96
C LEU A 839 -28.26 20.68 -27.51
N THR A 840 -28.36 20.77 -28.82
CA THR A 840 -29.51 21.34 -29.55
C THR A 840 -29.77 20.56 -30.85
N THR A 841 -30.71 21.03 -31.67
CA THR A 841 -30.97 20.46 -33.00
C THR A 841 -30.33 21.29 -34.11
N ARG A 842 -29.96 20.64 -35.22
CA ARG A 842 -29.36 21.28 -36.40
C ARG A 842 -30.21 22.46 -36.92
N LYS A 843 -31.53 22.28 -36.95
CA LYS A 843 -32.49 23.31 -37.37
C LYS A 843 -32.57 24.50 -36.40
N ALA A 844 -32.49 24.24 -35.10
CA ALA A 844 -32.47 25.29 -34.09
C ALA A 844 -31.14 26.07 -34.13
N ALA A 845 -30.02 25.39 -34.36
CA ALA A 845 -28.72 26.03 -34.55
C ALA A 845 -28.69 26.94 -35.79
N GLU A 846 -29.28 26.51 -36.91
CA GLU A 846 -29.45 27.36 -38.10
C GLU A 846 -30.31 28.59 -37.83
N THR A 847 -31.43 28.42 -37.10
CA THR A 847 -32.35 29.52 -36.77
C THR A 847 -31.72 30.54 -35.81
N LYS A 848 -30.84 30.08 -34.91
CA LYS A 848 -30.15 30.90 -33.91
C LYS A 848 -28.76 31.35 -34.35
N GLU A 849 -28.38 31.07 -35.60
CA GLU A 849 -27.09 31.42 -36.19
C GLU A 849 -25.87 30.92 -35.38
N TYR A 850 -25.97 29.74 -34.75
CA TYR A 850 -24.82 29.14 -34.08
C TYR A 850 -23.79 28.61 -35.08
N GLU A 851 -22.51 28.78 -34.75
CA GLU A 851 -21.44 28.20 -35.56
C GLU A 851 -21.41 26.68 -35.38
N LEU A 852 -21.66 25.95 -36.47
CA LEU A 852 -21.58 24.49 -36.47
C LEU A 852 -20.13 24.02 -36.34
N PRO A 853 -19.82 23.11 -35.39
CA PRO A 853 -18.52 22.45 -35.35
C PRO A 853 -18.18 21.77 -36.68
N SER A 854 -16.89 21.73 -37.02
CA SER A 854 -16.41 21.18 -38.29
C SER A 854 -16.87 19.75 -38.59
N VAL A 855 -17.12 18.95 -37.55
CA VAL A 855 -17.58 17.55 -37.66
C VAL A 855 -19.02 17.41 -38.18
N PHE A 856 -19.83 18.47 -38.11
CA PHE A 856 -21.22 18.48 -38.56
C PHE A 856 -21.42 19.19 -39.91
N LYS A 857 -20.37 19.78 -40.48
CA LYS A 857 -20.39 20.46 -41.80
C LYS A 857 -20.20 19.40 -42.90
N THR A 858 -21.02 19.44 -43.94
CA THR A 858 -20.81 18.67 -45.17
C THR A 858 -19.63 19.27 -45.94
N GLU A 859 -18.69 18.45 -46.42
CA GLU A 859 -17.64 18.92 -47.33
C GLU A 859 -18.31 19.48 -48.60
N GLU A 860 -18.05 20.75 -48.94
CA GLU A 860 -18.48 21.38 -50.21
C GLU A 860 -17.64 20.91 -51.40
#